data_AF-A0A1Y5PS76-F1
#
_entry.id   AF-A0A1Y5PS76-F1
#
_cell.length_a   1.000
_cell.length_b   1.000
_cell.length_c   1.000
_cell.angle_alpha   90.00
_cell.angle_beta   90.00
_cell.angle_gamma   90.00
#
_symmetry.space_group_name_H-M   'P 1'
#
loop_
_entity.id
_entity.type
_entity.pdbx_description
1 polymer ?
#
loop_
_entity_poly.entity_id
_entity_poly.type
_entity_poly.pdbx_seq_one_letter_code
_entity_poly.pdbx_strand_id
1 'polypeptide(L)'
;MTILLFDFAEPTADAQASARCARAGLLLNCAAATLAIGLAGAPIAPAAAMQTGTPGAQLCEGGYFVFDGVCPTTPTPTPPLSPADFTSEAADCRNLFLTPLAPAPTPTPTPTPIPPPSGGGGPGHVLESVGPPMPFDAAISSVDDSLACGTGASTGVALRATAIGTSSTVTGDDGTAVGANSSAGQLATAIGAHAAAADYATAIGSEASADSGGTAVGRLAQTGVGGTAIGNQSKATGATSTAIGTVAVASADNSVAIGAGSIADQADTVSVGKADARRRITNVADGTSTTDAVNLGQLDAAIAAVPIASNNTGGLAAPVATGPNSLAVGNGAEASGDLSAAIGNGSYASVANSTAIGTSAVASGQSSTATGMASNAWGDYSTATGAKSYATGAYSAAIGENSVASGYGSTATGASAAAGGTLANGFTNQGTTAVGAGAQAGMVAAGQTNATAIGYGAHANAASASAFGQGARASATNAVALGRGSVADQADTVSVGKADARRRIVNLADGVVGAGSSDAVTGGQLFAANNRIALAFGGGAGVEASGLLTPPSYVVQGGNHDNVGGALGALDSQVTINTGGIATLQNQIAGGSIGLVQQDPASRAVSVAAATDGATVDFGGTAGARVLTGVAAGNVTAGSTDAVTGSQLYATDQNAAAARTSADAAHRTANTALANAARALRTAETAIANAVDARAAADHAQRSANDAQAAANKALASGVAASETANKALANATTAQRAADVARQKADTAQHTADLAVGNAATAHKIADTALANAATAQQTADLALANGKYFRANMTGDGPQATGTNSMAMGAGSTASGDRSVAMGYGAVAKDGAAVSIGAGNVASGDGAVAIGDPNTATGLGAVAIGNTNTATGDGAVAIGNHNVAAGNGALAFGDGANAQADGSVAIGRGAIATRADEVALGSAASTYTLAGIASDTSRAAQSGATGFVTADGAGRLAVTDFGPADIAALDRTMRIDRRDAREGIAAAAALGYAPMPSEPGRTSYVLNGTLFRDQQAIGGSIAHRFYTEASLAITAGFAYGGHSNNLLRIGVAGEF
;
A
#
# COMPACT_ATOMS: atom_id res chain seq x y z
N MET A 1 49.89 -18.01 -21.59
CA MET A 1 51.09 -17.50 -20.86
C MET A 1 50.68 -17.33 -19.41
N THR A 2 51.34 -17.88 -18.38
CA THR A 2 52.50 -18.82 -18.29
C THR A 2 52.40 -19.44 -16.86
N ILE A 3 52.38 -20.77 -16.60
CA ILE A 3 53.51 -21.76 -16.59
C ILE A 3 54.55 -21.41 -15.50
N LEU A 4 55.03 -22.24 -14.56
CA LEU A 4 54.80 -23.65 -14.08
C LEU A 4 54.84 -23.64 -12.50
N LEU A 5 55.10 -24.67 -11.66
CA LEU A 5 55.53 -26.10 -11.70
C LEU A 5 55.15 -26.77 -10.34
N PHE A 6 55.66 -27.98 -10.07
CA PHE A 6 55.67 -28.81 -8.84
C PHE A 6 54.38 -29.59 -8.52
N ASP A 7 54.25 -30.89 -8.87
CA ASP A 7 55.03 -32.13 -8.55
C ASP A 7 54.54 -32.78 -7.23
N PHE A 8 54.46 -34.09 -6.98
CA PHE A 8 54.67 -35.38 -7.72
C PHE A 8 53.99 -36.52 -6.88
N ALA A 9 53.78 -37.79 -7.26
CA ALA A 9 53.96 -38.60 -8.48
C ALA A 9 53.04 -39.87 -8.46
N GLU A 10 53.15 -40.73 -9.48
CA GLU A 10 52.71 -42.15 -9.58
C GLU A 10 53.61 -43.10 -8.71
N PRO A 11 53.47 -44.48 -8.62
CA PRO A 11 52.87 -45.42 -9.62
C PRO A 11 52.25 -46.80 -9.20
N THR A 12 51.65 -47.50 -10.19
CA THR A 12 51.58 -48.99 -10.43
C THR A 12 50.85 -49.94 -9.44
N ALA A 13 50.31 -51.13 -9.82
CA ALA A 13 49.93 -51.74 -11.12
C ALA A 13 49.17 -53.11 -10.93
N ASP A 14 48.81 -53.75 -12.06
CA ASP A 14 48.40 -55.16 -12.28
C ASP A 14 47.02 -55.68 -11.78
N ALA A 15 46.32 -56.62 -12.46
CA ALA A 15 46.36 -57.05 -13.88
C ALA A 15 45.17 -57.98 -14.27
N GLN A 16 44.82 -57.99 -15.58
CA GLN A 16 44.10 -59.06 -16.35
C GLN A 16 42.61 -59.37 -16.03
N ALA A 17 41.75 -59.81 -16.97
CA ALA A 17 41.73 -59.75 -18.45
C ALA A 17 40.34 -60.14 -19.05
N SER A 18 40.02 -59.67 -20.28
CA SER A 18 38.98 -60.18 -21.22
C SER A 18 37.48 -60.13 -20.83
N ALA A 19 36.50 -60.00 -21.75
CA ALA A 19 36.54 -59.78 -23.20
C ALA A 19 35.29 -59.04 -23.77
N ARG A 20 35.58 -58.12 -24.71
CA ARG A 20 34.87 -57.57 -25.90
C ARG A 20 33.40 -57.96 -26.29
N CYS A 21 32.80 -56.99 -27.02
CA CYS A 21 31.70 -57.08 -28.02
C CYS A 21 30.23 -57.04 -27.49
N ALA A 22 29.27 -56.37 -28.17
CA ALA A 22 29.34 -55.45 -29.33
C ALA A 22 28.06 -54.60 -29.54
N ARG A 23 28.22 -53.45 -30.24
CA ARG A 23 27.23 -52.61 -30.98
C ARG A 23 26.04 -52.01 -30.17
N ALA A 24 25.61 -50.75 -30.31
CA ALA A 24 25.76 -49.65 -31.30
C ALA A 24 24.80 -49.68 -32.53
N GLY A 25 24.01 -48.61 -32.67
CA GLY A 25 22.94 -48.38 -33.67
C GLY A 25 21.77 -47.64 -33.00
N LEU A 26 21.57 -46.31 -33.04
CA LEU A 26 21.66 -45.26 -34.07
C LEU A 26 20.35 -45.08 -34.88
N LEU A 27 20.01 -43.81 -35.19
CA LEU A 27 18.94 -43.30 -36.06
C LEU A 27 17.50 -43.25 -35.48
N LEU A 28 16.59 -42.36 -35.92
CA LEU A 28 16.67 -40.97 -36.45
C LEU A 28 15.22 -40.43 -36.61
N ASN A 29 15.01 -39.10 -36.55
CA ASN A 29 13.97 -38.27 -37.23
C ASN A 29 12.48 -38.74 -37.30
N CYS A 30 11.45 -37.96 -36.94
CA CYS A 30 11.00 -36.60 -37.36
C CYS A 30 9.67 -36.70 -38.17
N ALA A 31 9.07 -35.56 -38.53
CA ALA A 31 7.70 -35.35 -39.06
C ALA A 31 6.59 -35.66 -38.02
N ALA A 32 5.65 -34.77 -37.64
CA ALA A 32 5.07 -33.52 -38.17
C ALA A 32 3.91 -33.69 -39.18
N ALA A 33 2.68 -33.50 -38.69
CA ALA A 33 1.50 -33.01 -39.43
C ALA A 33 0.33 -32.71 -38.46
N THR A 34 0.12 -31.43 -38.15
CA THR A 34 -0.99 -30.59 -38.65
C THR A 34 -2.30 -31.26 -39.11
N LEU A 35 -3.40 -31.01 -38.37
CA LEU A 35 -4.66 -30.50 -38.94
C LEU A 35 -5.53 -29.80 -37.88
N ALA A 36 -6.55 -29.05 -38.31
CA ALA A 36 -7.46 -28.25 -37.48
C ALA A 36 -8.93 -28.71 -37.64
N ILE A 37 -9.90 -27.81 -37.35
CA ILE A 37 -11.37 -28.00 -37.27
C ILE A 37 -11.81 -28.54 -35.88
N GLY A 38 -12.85 -28.01 -35.21
CA GLY A 38 -13.63 -26.79 -35.47
C GLY A 38 -15.07 -26.85 -34.95
N LEU A 39 -15.66 -25.68 -34.62
CA LEU A 39 -17.07 -25.45 -34.22
C LEU A 39 -17.54 -26.09 -32.88
N ALA A 40 -18.68 -25.72 -32.28
CA ALA A 40 -19.36 -24.41 -32.11
C ALA A 40 -20.60 -24.53 -31.17
N GLY A 41 -20.85 -23.53 -30.31
CA GLY A 41 -22.17 -23.21 -29.71
C GLY A 41 -22.81 -24.25 -28.75
N ALA A 42 -23.91 -23.94 -28.03
CA ALA A 42 -24.56 -22.67 -27.69
C ALA A 42 -25.43 -22.87 -26.40
N PRO A 43 -25.90 -21.81 -25.70
CA PRO A 43 -26.48 -21.93 -24.34
C PRO A 43 -28.00 -21.73 -24.20
N ILE A 44 -28.58 -22.27 -23.11
CA ILE A 44 -29.86 -21.91 -22.45
C ILE A 44 -29.60 -22.13 -20.93
N ALA A 45 -29.84 -21.24 -19.94
CA ALA A 45 -30.95 -20.33 -19.58
C ALA A 45 -32.03 -21.01 -18.65
N PRO A 46 -32.86 -20.29 -17.86
CA PRO A 46 -32.86 -20.47 -16.39
C PRO A 46 -34.27 -20.64 -15.74
N ALA A 47 -34.45 -20.19 -14.48
CA ALA A 47 -35.69 -20.11 -13.65
C ALA A 47 -36.13 -21.40 -12.91
N ALA A 48 -36.89 -21.38 -11.79
CA ALA A 48 -37.07 -20.37 -10.73
C ALA A 48 -37.82 -20.94 -9.49
N ALA A 49 -37.65 -20.27 -8.34
CA ALA A 49 -38.60 -20.04 -7.23
C ALA A 49 -39.23 -21.18 -6.36
N MET A 50 -39.32 -20.83 -5.05
CA MET A 50 -40.51 -20.88 -4.17
C MET A 50 -40.62 -21.92 -3.03
N GLN A 51 -41.31 -21.47 -1.96
CA GLN A 51 -41.79 -22.14 -0.73
C GLN A 51 -40.71 -22.52 0.31
N THR A 52 -40.68 -22.09 1.58
CA THR A 52 -41.67 -21.65 2.62
C THR A 52 -42.39 -22.77 3.37
N GLY A 53 -42.06 -22.98 4.66
CA GLY A 53 -42.72 -23.93 5.55
C GLY A 53 -42.25 -23.86 7.02
N THR A 54 -42.84 -22.96 7.80
CA THR A 54 -42.87 -22.97 9.29
C THR A 54 -44.31 -23.37 9.72
N PRO A 55 -44.57 -23.97 10.91
CA PRO A 55 -44.31 -23.42 12.26
C PRO A 55 -43.78 -24.44 13.30
N GLY A 56 -43.43 -24.08 14.53
CA GLY A 56 -43.34 -22.75 15.17
C GLY A 56 -43.36 -22.80 16.71
N ALA A 57 -43.42 -21.61 17.35
CA ALA A 57 -43.45 -21.36 18.80
C ALA A 57 -42.13 -21.70 19.58
N GLN A 58 -41.78 -21.03 20.69
CA GLN A 58 -42.50 -19.97 21.44
C GLN A 58 -41.54 -18.86 21.94
N LEU A 59 -42.08 -17.67 22.23
CA LEU A 59 -41.36 -16.42 22.55
C LEU A 59 -41.01 -16.28 24.05
N CYS A 60 -39.96 -15.50 24.33
CA CYS A 60 -39.98 -14.38 25.28
C CYS A 60 -38.93 -13.33 24.87
N GLU A 61 -39.25 -12.04 24.99
CA GLU A 61 -38.36 -10.92 24.62
C GLU A 61 -37.96 -10.08 25.84
N GLY A 62 -36.76 -9.49 25.77
CA GLY A 62 -36.47 -8.16 26.32
C GLY A 62 -36.18 -8.02 27.82
N GLY A 63 -35.38 -6.99 28.16
CA GLY A 63 -35.25 -6.48 29.53
C GLY A 63 -33.82 -6.20 30.01
N TYR A 64 -33.44 -4.92 30.04
CA TYR A 64 -32.46 -4.38 31.00
C TYR A 64 -32.93 -4.64 32.45
N PHE A 65 -32.02 -4.68 33.43
CA PHE A 65 -32.13 -3.89 34.69
C PHE A 65 -30.83 -3.93 35.53
N VAL A 66 -30.73 -3.03 36.51
CA VAL A 66 -29.59 -2.83 37.45
C VAL A 66 -30.15 -2.44 38.83
N PHE A 67 -29.34 -2.66 39.89
CA PHE A 67 -29.46 -2.22 41.30
C PHE A 67 -30.16 -3.12 42.36
N ASP A 68 -29.30 -3.62 43.27
CA ASP A 68 -29.40 -3.65 44.76
C ASP A 68 -30.48 -4.49 45.49
N GLY A 69 -30.23 -4.90 46.77
CA GLY A 69 -31.21 -5.67 47.56
C GLY A 69 -30.78 -6.59 48.74
N VAL A 70 -29.76 -6.20 49.52
CA VAL A 70 -29.25 -6.74 50.83
C VAL A 70 -30.17 -7.59 51.79
N CYS A 71 -29.58 -8.62 52.47
CA CYS A 71 -29.94 -9.27 53.80
C CYS A 71 -31.09 -10.34 53.95
N PRO A 72 -31.24 -11.09 55.09
CA PRO A 72 -30.28 -11.63 56.10
C PRO A 72 -30.60 -13.06 56.75
N THR A 73 -29.77 -13.48 57.74
CA THR A 73 -29.93 -14.55 58.80
C THR A 73 -29.75 -16.05 58.42
N THR A 74 -29.02 -16.97 59.08
CA THR A 74 -28.40 -17.24 60.44
C THR A 74 -29.28 -17.97 61.48
N PRO A 75 -28.79 -19.06 62.13
CA PRO A 75 -27.98 -19.01 63.40
C PRO A 75 -26.73 -19.94 63.39
N THR A 76 -25.56 -19.69 64.00
CA THR A 76 -25.14 -19.46 65.44
C THR A 76 -25.31 -20.70 66.35
N PRO A 77 -24.27 -21.08 67.15
CA PRO A 77 -23.99 -20.38 68.42
C PRO A 77 -22.50 -20.25 68.91
N THR A 78 -22.19 -19.09 69.52
CA THR A 78 -21.40 -18.86 70.78
C THR A 78 -19.89 -19.19 70.90
N PRO A 79 -19.13 -18.51 71.81
CA PRO A 79 -19.18 -17.10 72.27
C PRO A 79 -17.74 -16.44 72.28
N PRO A 80 -17.48 -15.24 72.86
CA PRO A 80 -16.44 -14.32 72.35
C PRO A 80 -15.30 -13.94 73.33
N LEU A 81 -14.37 -13.08 72.88
CA LEU A 81 -14.04 -11.80 73.53
C LEU A 81 -13.17 -10.87 72.65
N SER A 82 -13.16 -9.57 73.00
CA SER A 82 -12.54 -8.42 72.31
C SER A 82 -11.20 -7.99 72.97
N PRO A 83 -10.44 -6.97 72.48
CA PRO A 83 -10.72 -6.05 71.37
C PRO A 83 -9.60 -5.95 70.32
N ALA A 84 -9.77 -5.04 69.36
CA ALA A 84 -8.66 -4.45 68.63
C ALA A 84 -8.10 -3.26 69.44
N ASP A 85 -6.77 -3.14 69.50
CA ASP A 85 -6.02 -1.90 69.39
C ASP A 85 -4.52 -2.22 69.42
N PHE A 86 -3.72 -1.57 68.57
CA PHE A 86 -2.26 -1.56 68.68
C PHE A 86 -1.79 -0.16 69.11
N THR A 87 -1.94 0.09 70.41
CA THR A 87 -1.22 1.13 71.16
C THR A 87 0.29 0.97 70.88
N SER A 88 1.04 2.02 70.54
CA SER A 88 1.46 3.15 71.38
C SER A 88 2.15 2.71 72.70
N GLU A 89 3.40 3.17 72.84
CA GLU A 89 4.19 3.28 74.08
C GLU A 89 4.69 2.01 74.80
N ALA A 90 5.90 2.15 75.33
CA ALA A 90 6.43 1.36 76.43
C ALA A 90 6.71 2.31 77.60
N ALA A 91 6.32 1.92 78.82
CA ALA A 91 6.63 2.64 80.07
C ALA A 91 8.16 2.68 80.32
N ASP A 92 8.73 3.48 81.22
CA ASP A 92 8.27 3.92 82.56
C ASP A 92 9.11 5.19 82.97
N CYS A 93 8.83 6.03 83.98
CA CYS A 93 7.92 5.95 85.14
C CYS A 93 7.69 7.35 85.80
N ARG A 94 6.66 7.44 86.68
CA ARG A 94 6.39 8.47 87.74
C ARG A 94 5.90 9.90 87.38
N ASN A 95 4.69 10.21 87.88
CA ASN A 95 4.23 11.38 88.69
C ASN A 95 4.88 12.77 88.47
N LEU A 96 4.16 13.91 88.48
CA LEU A 96 3.15 14.32 89.48
C LEU A 96 2.38 15.63 89.10
N PHE A 97 1.05 15.65 89.27
CA PHE A 97 0.13 16.78 89.60
C PHE A 97 0.03 18.09 88.75
N LEU A 98 -1.24 18.43 88.50
CA LEU A 98 -1.89 19.77 88.51
C LEU A 98 -1.68 20.82 87.39
N THR A 99 -2.83 21.44 87.10
CA THR A 99 -3.08 22.71 86.36
C THR A 99 -3.17 23.89 87.36
N PRO A 100 -3.53 25.15 86.99
CA PRO A 100 -3.80 25.77 85.68
C PRO A 100 -3.12 27.18 85.50
N LEU A 101 -3.67 27.98 84.58
CA LEU A 101 -3.65 29.45 84.42
C LEU A 101 -2.71 30.12 83.37
N ALA A 102 -3.37 30.84 82.45
CA ALA A 102 -2.87 31.97 81.66
C ALA A 102 -3.03 33.29 82.50
N PRO A 103 -2.70 34.53 82.04
CA PRO A 103 -2.50 34.96 80.64
C PRO A 103 -1.46 36.08 80.31
N ALA A 104 -1.16 36.20 79.00
CA ALA A 104 -0.84 37.45 78.28
C ALA A 104 0.47 38.22 78.66
N PRO A 105 0.86 39.31 77.94
CA PRO A 105 1.32 39.23 76.55
C PRO A 105 2.56 40.11 76.20
N THR A 106 3.10 39.94 74.97
CA THR A 106 4.05 40.84 74.27
C THR A 106 5.48 40.98 74.90
N PRO A 107 6.42 41.76 74.32
CA PRO A 107 7.16 41.39 73.10
C PRO A 107 8.70 41.56 73.21
N THR A 108 9.46 41.05 72.24
CA THR A 108 10.94 41.26 72.18
C THR A 108 11.50 41.49 70.77
N PRO A 109 11.84 42.75 70.42
CA PRO A 109 12.99 43.09 69.59
C PRO A 109 14.22 43.41 70.46
N THR A 110 15.45 43.21 69.97
CA THR A 110 16.68 43.49 70.76
C THR A 110 17.81 44.15 69.94
N PRO A 111 18.01 45.47 70.08
CA PRO A 111 19.20 46.19 69.64
C PRO A 111 19.91 46.94 70.79
N THR A 112 21.25 46.85 70.90
CA THR A 112 22.08 47.48 71.96
C THR A 112 23.57 47.52 71.56
N PRO A 113 24.47 48.34 72.16
CA PRO A 113 24.34 49.63 72.90
C PRO A 113 25.15 50.79 72.22
N ILE A 114 24.97 52.13 72.38
CA ILE A 114 24.74 53.03 73.56
C ILE A 114 26.05 53.30 74.36
N PRO A 115 26.40 54.50 74.91
CA PRO A 115 25.78 55.87 74.98
C PRO A 115 26.75 57.00 74.47
N PRO A 116 26.69 58.32 74.85
CA PRO A 116 25.65 59.18 75.47
C PRO A 116 25.36 60.52 74.74
N PRO A 117 24.27 61.24 75.10
CA PRO A 117 24.24 62.71 75.02
C PRO A 117 23.58 63.43 76.23
N SER A 118 24.12 64.62 76.59
CA SER A 118 23.53 65.62 77.51
C SER A 118 24.34 66.93 77.48
N GLY A 119 23.81 68.15 77.62
CA GLY A 119 22.41 68.58 77.70
C GLY A 119 22.22 69.96 78.37
N GLY A 120 21.92 71.01 77.59
CA GLY A 120 21.37 72.30 78.06
C GLY A 120 22.33 73.36 78.65
N GLY A 121 22.08 74.65 78.35
CA GLY A 121 22.68 75.80 79.06
C GLY A 121 23.05 77.02 78.18
N GLY A 122 22.53 78.21 78.53
CA GLY A 122 23.17 79.51 78.23
C GLY A 122 23.93 80.04 79.48
N PRO A 123 24.34 81.33 79.60
CA PRO A 123 23.94 82.50 78.78
C PRO A 123 25.06 83.53 78.43
N GLY A 124 24.72 84.56 77.64
CA GLY A 124 25.01 85.99 77.91
C GLY A 124 26.41 86.63 77.76
N HIS A 125 26.52 87.60 76.83
CA HIS A 125 27.59 88.64 76.70
C HIS A 125 29.01 88.13 76.37
N VAL A 126 30.01 88.93 75.92
CA VAL A 126 30.25 90.40 75.93
C VAL A 126 30.70 90.91 74.53
N LEU A 127 30.78 92.23 74.34
CA LEU A 127 31.31 92.94 73.16
C LEU A 127 32.86 93.11 73.19
N GLU A 128 33.39 93.71 72.12
CA GLU A 128 34.75 94.31 71.97
C GLU A 128 35.97 93.37 71.81
N SER A 129 37.07 93.75 71.14
CA SER A 129 37.27 94.68 69.99
C SER A 129 38.71 94.51 69.40
N VAL A 130 38.90 94.85 68.11
CA VAL A 130 40.20 95.10 67.38
C VAL A 130 41.16 93.88 67.32
N GLY A 131 41.88 93.55 66.24
CA GLY A 131 42.09 94.06 64.86
C GLY A 131 43.14 93.13 64.18
N PRO A 132 43.78 93.46 63.04
CA PRO A 132 43.70 94.65 62.18
C PRO A 132 43.01 94.39 60.82
N PRO A 133 42.71 95.42 60.02
CA PRO A 133 42.25 95.24 58.64
C PRO A 133 43.38 94.89 57.66
N MET A 134 43.08 94.08 56.64
CA MET A 134 43.83 94.03 55.38
C MET A 134 42.99 94.74 54.28
N PRO A 135 43.61 95.41 53.30
CA PRO A 135 42.89 96.21 52.32
C PRO A 135 42.19 95.33 51.28
N PHE A 136 40.87 95.23 51.35
CA PHE A 136 40.05 94.71 50.26
C PHE A 136 39.72 95.86 49.29
N ASP A 137 40.61 96.08 48.33
CA ASP A 137 40.37 96.97 47.20
C ASP A 137 39.46 96.26 46.17
N ALA A 138 38.20 96.06 46.57
CA ALA A 138 37.15 95.48 45.74
C ALA A 138 36.32 96.61 45.13
N ALA A 139 36.62 96.95 43.88
CA ALA A 139 35.81 97.87 43.10
C ALA A 139 34.41 97.28 42.87
N ILE A 140 33.44 97.69 43.69
CA ILE A 140 32.02 97.43 43.43
C ILE A 140 31.61 98.34 42.26
N SER A 141 31.58 97.77 41.07
CA SER A 141 31.13 98.48 39.87
C SER A 141 29.63 98.21 39.70
N SER A 142 28.82 99.24 39.96
CA SER A 142 27.38 99.26 39.66
C SER A 142 27.13 100.14 38.44
N VAL A 143 26.90 99.51 37.28
CA VAL A 143 26.55 100.17 36.02
C VAL A 143 25.41 99.36 35.40
N ASP A 144 24.36 100.04 34.94
CA ASP A 144 23.20 99.46 34.24
C ASP A 144 22.56 98.23 34.93
N ASP A 145 22.25 98.39 36.22
CA ASP A 145 21.70 97.40 37.16
C ASP A 145 22.54 96.11 37.34
N SER A 146 23.77 96.10 36.84
CA SER A 146 24.72 94.99 37.01
C SER A 146 25.61 95.18 38.25
N LEU A 147 25.96 94.08 38.91
CA LEU A 147 26.79 94.01 40.12
C LEU A 147 28.07 93.20 39.85
N ALA A 148 29.23 93.86 39.79
CA ALA A 148 30.53 93.19 39.83
C ALA A 148 31.17 93.35 41.22
N CYS A 149 31.56 92.24 41.86
CA CYS A 149 32.15 92.22 43.20
C CYS A 149 33.24 91.13 43.34
N GLY A 150 34.50 91.53 43.17
CA GLY A 150 35.66 90.65 43.36
C GLY A 150 36.86 91.11 42.55
N THR A 151 38.06 90.67 42.93
CA THR A 151 39.30 91.02 42.20
C THR A 151 39.26 90.42 40.80
N GLY A 152 39.14 91.26 39.76
CA GLY A 152 38.99 90.81 38.37
C GLY A 152 37.58 90.34 38.00
N ALA A 153 36.57 90.55 38.84
CA ALA A 153 35.17 90.30 38.47
C ALA A 153 34.74 91.23 37.33
N SER A 154 33.94 90.74 36.38
CA SER A 154 33.48 91.52 35.23
C SER A 154 32.09 91.10 34.76
N THR A 155 31.21 92.07 34.50
CA THR A 155 29.95 91.88 33.78
C THR A 155 30.05 92.34 32.31
N GLY A 156 31.24 92.77 31.86
CA GLY A 156 31.48 93.20 30.48
C GLY A 156 30.58 94.36 30.05
N VAL A 157 29.64 94.06 29.16
CA VAL A 157 28.59 94.98 28.67
C VAL A 157 27.17 94.47 28.95
N ALA A 158 27.05 93.44 29.81
CA ALA A 158 25.78 92.81 30.12
C ALA A 158 24.95 93.66 31.12
N LEU A 159 23.65 93.76 30.84
CA LEU A 159 22.65 94.43 31.67
C LEU A 159 22.10 93.47 32.73
N ARG A 160 21.77 94.00 33.94
CA ARG A 160 21.17 93.22 35.05
C ARG A 160 21.98 91.97 35.47
N ALA A 161 23.28 91.97 35.21
CA ALA A 161 24.19 90.84 35.41
C ALA A 161 24.83 90.85 36.82
N THR A 162 25.02 89.68 37.42
CA THR A 162 25.63 89.55 38.76
C THR A 162 26.90 88.71 38.71
N ALA A 163 28.08 89.32 38.92
CA ALA A 163 29.39 88.66 38.95
C ALA A 163 30.03 88.81 40.34
N ILE A 164 30.07 87.75 41.15
CA ILE A 164 30.59 87.78 42.53
C ILE A 164 31.68 86.72 42.72
N GLY A 165 32.93 87.15 42.83
CA GLY A 165 34.10 86.31 43.05
C GLY A 165 35.37 86.80 42.33
N THR A 166 36.54 86.29 42.72
CA THR A 166 37.79 86.56 41.98
C THR A 166 37.66 86.02 40.55
N SER A 167 37.84 86.88 39.54
CA SER A 167 37.70 86.54 38.12
C SER A 167 36.32 85.96 37.70
N SER A 168 35.25 86.20 38.47
CA SER A 168 33.89 85.83 38.03
C SER A 168 33.45 86.68 36.83
N THR A 169 32.97 86.07 35.76
CA THR A 169 32.59 86.75 34.52
C THR A 169 31.12 86.52 34.17
N VAL A 170 30.42 87.56 33.73
CA VAL A 170 29.14 87.44 33.01
C VAL A 170 29.30 88.05 31.61
N THR A 171 28.82 87.36 30.58
CA THR A 171 29.01 87.74 29.17
C THR A 171 27.72 88.09 28.43
N GLY A 172 26.55 87.94 29.06
CA GLY A 172 25.24 88.28 28.47
C GLY A 172 24.21 88.70 29.53
N ASP A 173 23.18 89.40 29.09
CA ASP A 173 22.17 90.02 29.96
C ASP A 173 21.47 89.02 30.89
N ASP A 174 21.06 89.48 32.09
CA ASP A 174 20.45 88.67 33.16
C ASP A 174 21.30 87.48 33.67
N GLY A 175 22.57 87.36 33.27
CA GLY A 175 23.47 86.30 33.71
C GLY A 175 23.94 86.48 35.17
N THR A 176 24.06 85.36 35.90
CA THR A 176 24.53 85.32 37.30
C THR A 176 25.70 84.35 37.45
N ALA A 177 26.89 84.86 37.81
CA ALA A 177 28.12 84.11 38.05
C ALA A 177 28.63 84.35 39.49
N VAL A 178 28.52 83.35 40.37
CA VAL A 178 28.91 83.45 41.79
C VAL A 178 29.92 82.37 42.15
N GLY A 179 31.20 82.76 42.25
CA GLY A 179 32.32 81.89 42.55
C GLY A 179 33.64 82.40 41.98
N ALA A 180 34.77 81.89 42.46
CA ALA A 180 36.06 82.20 41.85
C ALA A 180 36.15 81.57 40.45
N ASN A 181 36.45 82.36 39.42
CA ASN A 181 36.49 81.96 38.01
C ASN A 181 35.16 81.37 37.48
N SER A 182 33.99 81.70 38.05
CA SER A 182 32.70 81.31 37.48
C SER A 182 32.38 82.12 36.22
N SER A 183 31.69 81.55 35.23
CA SER A 183 31.30 82.22 33.99
C SER A 183 29.82 81.97 33.64
N ALA A 184 29.06 83.01 33.31
CA ALA A 184 27.66 82.89 32.87
C ALA A 184 27.37 83.67 31.58
N GLY A 185 26.67 83.05 30.63
CA GLY A 185 26.10 83.68 29.43
C GLY A 185 24.80 84.45 29.70
N GLN A 186 24.07 84.76 28.62
CA GLN A 186 22.75 85.37 28.68
C GLN A 186 21.75 84.47 29.42
N LEU A 187 20.98 85.04 30.36
CA LEU A 187 19.97 84.35 31.18
C LEU A 187 20.50 83.10 31.91
N ALA A 188 21.81 83.02 32.12
CA ALA A 188 22.50 81.84 32.64
C ALA A 188 22.85 81.97 34.13
N THR A 189 22.91 80.85 34.85
CA THR A 189 23.22 80.84 36.30
C THR A 189 24.38 79.88 36.61
N ALA A 190 25.57 80.43 36.89
CA ALA A 190 26.76 79.68 37.30
C ALA A 190 27.09 79.94 38.78
N ILE A 191 26.97 78.95 39.65
CA ILE A 191 27.21 79.08 41.10
C ILE A 191 28.20 78.02 41.57
N GLY A 192 29.42 78.44 41.88
CA GLY A 192 30.53 77.58 42.30
C GLY A 192 31.86 78.05 41.72
N ALA A 193 32.97 77.69 42.36
CA ALA A 193 34.30 77.98 41.79
C ALA A 193 34.47 77.22 40.47
N HIS A 194 34.90 77.91 39.41
CA HIS A 194 34.98 77.38 38.04
C HIS A 194 33.64 76.82 37.49
N ALA A 195 32.49 77.25 38.02
CA ALA A 195 31.19 76.93 37.42
C ALA A 195 31.03 77.70 36.09
N ALA A 196 30.66 77.03 35.00
CA ALA A 196 30.47 77.62 33.68
C ALA A 196 29.08 77.30 33.13
N ALA A 197 28.31 78.34 32.78
CA ALA A 197 27.00 78.21 32.15
C ALA A 197 26.97 79.02 30.85
N ALA A 198 26.71 78.35 29.72
CA ALA A 198 26.43 79.00 28.44
C ALA A 198 25.03 79.66 28.44
N ASP A 199 24.65 80.31 27.35
CA ASP A 199 23.37 81.00 27.25
C ASP A 199 22.19 80.06 27.58
N TYR A 200 21.24 80.57 28.39
CA TYR A 200 20.06 79.85 28.91
C TYR A 200 20.39 78.65 29.84
N ALA A 201 21.64 78.47 30.27
CA ALA A 201 22.06 77.29 31.04
C ALA A 201 22.19 77.55 32.56
N THR A 202 22.17 76.48 33.35
CA THR A 202 22.35 76.52 34.82
C THR A 202 23.45 75.54 35.26
N ALA A 203 24.51 76.05 35.88
CA ALA A 203 25.65 75.27 36.40
C ALA A 203 25.86 75.54 37.89
N ILE A 204 25.41 74.64 38.77
CA ILE A 204 25.46 74.81 40.23
C ILE A 204 26.37 73.73 40.84
N GLY A 205 27.60 74.11 41.17
CA GLY A 205 28.63 73.25 41.76
C GLY A 205 30.03 73.71 41.36
N SER A 206 31.04 73.39 42.17
CA SER A 206 32.44 73.62 41.78
C SER A 206 32.76 72.82 40.51
N GLU A 207 33.33 73.46 39.50
CA GLU A 207 33.63 72.87 38.18
C GLU A 207 32.40 72.28 37.45
N ALA A 208 31.17 72.73 37.79
CA ALA A 208 29.98 72.39 37.01
C ALA A 208 30.00 73.11 35.66
N SER A 209 29.65 72.43 34.56
CA SER A 209 29.69 72.98 33.20
C SER A 209 28.40 72.66 32.46
N ALA A 210 27.59 73.69 32.17
CA ALA A 210 26.35 73.56 31.42
C ALA A 210 26.45 74.27 30.06
N ASP A 211 26.38 73.51 28.98
CA ASP A 211 26.22 74.00 27.61
C ASP A 211 24.78 74.53 27.39
N SER A 212 24.50 75.18 26.25
CA SER A 212 23.33 76.04 26.07
C SER A 212 21.99 75.34 26.37
N GLY A 213 21.14 76.00 27.16
CA GLY A 213 19.88 75.44 27.67
C GLY A 213 20.01 74.26 28.64
N GLY A 214 21.23 73.87 29.02
CA GLY A 214 21.50 72.73 29.90
C GLY A 214 21.44 73.04 31.39
N THR A 215 21.30 72.00 32.22
CA THR A 215 21.25 72.11 33.69
C THR A 215 22.21 71.12 34.35
N ALA A 216 23.37 71.60 34.81
CA ALA A 216 24.39 70.85 35.54
C ALA A 216 24.33 71.18 37.05
N VAL A 217 23.88 70.24 37.90
CA VAL A 217 23.76 70.43 39.36
C VAL A 217 24.60 69.40 40.10
N GLY A 218 25.73 69.84 40.65
CA GLY A 218 26.70 69.04 41.38
C GLY A 218 28.13 69.40 40.99
N ARG A 219 29.09 69.17 41.91
CA ARG A 219 30.52 69.35 41.60
C ARG A 219 30.89 68.48 40.40
N LEU A 220 31.60 69.03 39.41
CA LEU A 220 31.96 68.35 38.15
C LEU A 220 30.77 67.79 37.34
N ALA A 221 29.54 68.29 37.54
CA ALA A 221 28.43 67.95 36.67
C ALA A 221 28.64 68.59 35.28
N GLN A 222 28.31 67.87 34.20
CA GLN A 222 28.53 68.33 32.81
C GLN A 222 27.30 68.07 31.94
N THR A 223 26.89 69.04 31.12
CA THR A 223 25.84 68.85 30.10
C THR A 223 26.30 69.31 28.72
N GLY A 224 25.79 68.65 27.67
CA GLY A 224 25.69 69.20 26.32
C GLY A 224 24.40 70.03 26.16
N VAL A 225 24.15 70.50 24.93
CA VAL A 225 22.98 71.32 24.57
C VAL A 225 21.67 70.69 25.04
N GLY A 226 20.90 71.42 25.86
CA GLY A 226 19.62 71.00 26.43
C GLY A 226 19.70 69.82 27.42
N GLY A 227 20.91 69.36 27.80
CA GLY A 227 21.08 68.22 28.69
C GLY A 227 20.85 68.56 30.18
N THR A 228 20.45 67.58 30.99
CA THR A 228 20.25 67.74 32.44
C THR A 228 21.09 66.74 33.23
N ALA A 229 22.11 67.20 33.97
CA ALA A 229 23.01 66.36 34.76
C ALA A 229 22.92 66.73 36.25
N ILE A 230 22.38 65.83 37.08
CA ILE A 230 22.16 66.06 38.52
C ILE A 230 22.91 65.00 39.32
N GLY A 231 24.01 65.40 39.97
CA GLY A 231 24.88 64.52 40.75
C GLY A 231 26.33 64.99 40.78
N ASN A 232 27.14 64.46 41.71
CA ASN A 232 28.59 64.69 41.62
C ASN A 232 29.16 63.91 40.44
N GLN A 233 29.88 64.57 39.52
CA GLN A 233 30.42 63.98 38.30
C GLN A 233 29.38 63.36 37.33
N SER A 234 28.09 63.75 37.44
CA SER A 234 27.08 63.35 36.45
C SER A 234 27.33 64.01 35.09
N LYS A 235 27.13 63.28 33.98
CA LYS A 235 27.35 63.78 32.63
C LYS A 235 26.15 63.51 31.73
N ALA A 236 25.51 64.54 31.20
CA ALA A 236 24.44 64.47 30.21
C ALA A 236 24.93 65.11 28.90
N THR A 237 25.84 64.43 28.21
CA THR A 237 26.61 64.99 27.08
C THR A 237 26.00 64.73 25.71
N GLY A 238 25.01 63.83 25.60
CA GLY A 238 24.18 63.76 24.40
C GLY A 238 23.18 64.93 24.35
N ALA A 239 22.75 65.32 23.16
CA ALA A 239 21.74 66.37 22.98
C ALA A 239 20.43 65.99 23.70
N THR A 240 19.86 66.91 24.49
CA THR A 240 18.64 66.69 25.32
C THR A 240 18.70 65.50 26.29
N SER A 241 19.89 64.95 26.56
CA SER A 241 20.06 63.78 27.44
C SER A 241 19.89 64.14 28.93
N THR A 242 19.61 63.15 29.79
CA THR A 242 19.39 63.37 31.23
C THR A 242 20.16 62.35 32.08
N ALA A 243 21.03 62.79 32.99
CA ALA A 243 21.83 61.95 33.87
C ALA A 243 21.59 62.30 35.34
N ILE A 244 20.84 61.45 36.07
CA ILE A 244 20.44 61.69 37.46
C ILE A 244 21.11 60.66 38.37
N GLY A 245 22.19 61.07 39.03
CA GLY A 245 22.96 60.27 39.97
C GLY A 245 24.45 60.60 39.96
N THR A 246 25.12 60.39 41.09
CA THR A 246 26.59 60.54 41.19
C THR A 246 27.30 59.60 40.20
N VAL A 247 28.13 60.17 39.32
CA VAL A 247 28.76 59.49 38.16
C VAL A 247 27.78 58.81 37.19
N ALA A 248 26.53 59.27 37.10
CA ALA A 248 25.63 58.86 36.02
C ALA A 248 26.07 59.49 34.69
N VAL A 249 26.02 58.75 33.58
CA VAL A 249 26.44 59.21 32.25
C VAL A 249 25.35 58.91 31.22
N ALA A 250 24.72 59.94 30.66
CA ALA A 250 23.90 59.87 29.47
C ALA A 250 24.69 60.51 28.32
N SER A 251 25.23 59.68 27.42
CA SER A 251 26.18 60.09 26.38
C SER A 251 25.61 60.03 24.96
N ALA A 252 24.42 59.43 24.78
CA ALA A 252 23.69 59.44 23.53
C ALA A 252 22.53 60.45 23.55
N ASP A 253 22.11 60.89 22.38
CA ASP A 253 21.03 61.89 22.24
C ASP A 253 19.69 61.35 22.74
N ASN A 254 18.89 62.21 23.38
CA ASN A 254 17.60 61.88 24.00
C ASN A 254 17.63 60.69 25.00
N SER A 255 18.81 60.34 25.52
CA SER A 255 18.99 59.21 26.45
C SER A 255 18.91 59.64 27.93
N VAL A 256 18.46 58.73 28.79
CA VAL A 256 18.25 58.99 30.23
C VAL A 256 18.98 57.97 31.10
N ALA A 257 19.98 58.39 31.88
CA ALA A 257 20.69 57.57 32.85
C ALA A 257 20.20 57.84 34.28
N ILE A 258 19.55 56.87 34.92
CA ILE A 258 18.95 57.00 36.26
C ILE A 258 19.70 56.13 37.28
N GLY A 259 20.18 56.75 38.36
CA GLY A 259 20.93 56.13 39.44
C GLY A 259 22.45 56.32 39.33
N ALA A 260 23.14 56.28 40.47
CA ALA A 260 24.58 56.50 40.52
C ALA A 260 25.36 55.46 39.69
N GLY A 261 26.32 55.91 38.86
CA GLY A 261 27.09 55.04 37.97
C GLY A 261 26.30 54.37 36.84
N SER A 262 25.06 54.81 36.55
CA SER A 262 24.31 54.35 35.39
C SER A 262 24.88 54.94 34.10
N ILE A 263 24.81 54.19 33.00
CA ILE A 263 25.29 54.59 31.67
C ILE A 263 24.16 54.39 30.67
N ALA A 264 23.81 55.46 29.93
CA ALA A 264 22.93 55.44 28.77
C ALA A 264 23.76 55.83 27.53
N ASP A 265 24.13 54.83 26.74
CA ASP A 265 25.01 54.92 25.58
C ASP A 265 24.28 54.73 24.24
N GLN A 266 22.95 54.59 24.29
CA GLN A 266 22.05 54.41 23.14
C GLN A 266 20.96 55.47 23.15
N ALA A 267 20.67 56.04 21.98
CA ALA A 267 19.66 57.07 21.83
C ALA A 267 18.25 56.56 22.14
N ASP A 268 17.36 57.45 22.57
CA ASP A 268 15.95 57.13 22.91
C ASP A 268 15.77 56.04 24.00
N THR A 269 16.77 55.81 24.86
CA THR A 269 16.72 54.80 25.95
C THR A 269 16.70 55.39 27.36
N VAL A 270 16.06 54.67 28.30
CA VAL A 270 16.16 54.92 29.74
C VAL A 270 16.98 53.80 30.39
N SER A 271 18.21 54.10 30.79
CA SER A 271 19.10 53.16 31.48
C SER A 271 19.06 53.35 33.00
N VAL A 272 18.66 52.30 33.72
CA VAL A 272 18.66 52.25 35.19
C VAL A 272 19.94 51.64 35.78
N GLY A 273 21.01 51.49 35.00
CA GLY A 273 22.26 50.87 35.44
C GLY A 273 23.34 50.87 34.36
N LYS A 274 24.17 49.82 34.35
CA LYS A 274 25.13 49.52 33.26
C LYS A 274 25.27 47.99 33.11
N ALA A 275 25.95 47.51 32.07
CA ALA A 275 25.99 46.09 31.71
C ALA A 275 26.36 45.13 32.88
N ASP A 276 27.37 45.50 33.68
CA ASP A 276 27.85 44.77 34.85
C ASP A 276 27.14 45.17 36.17
N ALA A 277 26.37 46.25 36.18
CA ALA A 277 25.64 46.75 37.35
C ALA A 277 24.19 47.13 37.00
N ARG A 278 23.37 46.10 36.73
CA ARG A 278 21.93 46.22 36.43
C ARG A 278 21.12 46.38 37.72
N ARG A 279 19.98 47.07 37.65
CA ARG A 279 19.05 47.25 38.78
C ARG A 279 17.70 46.57 38.50
N ARG A 280 17.04 46.10 39.55
CA ARG A 280 15.64 45.65 39.48
C ARG A 280 14.72 46.87 39.56
N ILE A 281 13.82 47.02 38.60
CA ILE A 281 12.67 47.91 38.73
C ILE A 281 11.64 47.20 39.60
N THR A 282 11.05 47.89 40.57
CA THR A 282 10.10 47.31 41.55
C THR A 282 8.89 48.22 41.69
N ASN A 283 7.76 47.68 42.17
CA ASN A 283 6.46 48.35 42.19
C ASN A 283 5.92 48.70 40.78
N VAL A 284 6.23 47.84 39.78
CA VAL A 284 5.67 47.92 38.43
C VAL A 284 4.30 47.25 38.43
N ALA A 285 3.24 48.01 38.19
CA ALA A 285 1.89 47.49 38.02
C ALA A 285 1.76 46.66 36.73
N ASP A 286 0.65 45.94 36.57
CA ASP A 286 0.36 45.17 35.36
C ASP A 286 0.25 46.09 34.13
N GLY A 287 1.00 45.80 33.08
CA GLY A 287 0.92 46.51 31.81
C GLY A 287 -0.41 46.26 31.09
N THR A 288 -0.98 47.31 30.50
CA THR A 288 -2.32 47.33 29.88
C THR A 288 -2.29 47.69 28.39
N SER A 289 -1.29 48.46 27.96
CA SER A 289 -0.97 48.80 26.57
C SER A 289 0.17 47.92 26.05
N THR A 290 0.31 47.83 24.72
CA THR A 290 1.43 47.14 24.03
C THR A 290 2.80 47.78 24.26
N THR A 291 2.83 48.98 24.85
CA THR A 291 4.03 49.76 25.18
C THR A 291 4.39 49.72 26.68
N ASP A 292 3.60 49.05 27.51
CA ASP A 292 3.79 49.03 28.96
C ASP A 292 4.83 47.98 29.39
N ALA A 293 5.48 48.20 30.54
CA ALA A 293 6.43 47.24 31.10
C ALA A 293 5.70 46.04 31.74
N VAL A 294 5.94 44.83 31.23
CA VAL A 294 5.39 43.58 31.78
C VAL A 294 6.05 43.25 33.12
N ASN A 295 5.25 42.95 34.14
CA ASN A 295 5.75 42.53 35.46
C ASN A 295 5.84 41.00 35.62
N LEU A 296 6.41 40.53 36.74
CA LEU A 296 6.59 39.10 36.99
C LEU A 296 5.25 38.35 37.13
N GLY A 297 4.20 38.96 37.70
CA GLY A 297 2.90 38.32 37.84
C GLY A 297 2.24 38.03 36.48
N GLN A 298 2.38 38.97 35.53
CA GLN A 298 1.93 38.78 34.15
C GLN A 298 2.75 37.72 33.42
N LEU A 299 4.07 37.65 33.65
CA LEU A 299 4.93 36.62 33.08
C LEU A 299 4.62 35.22 33.64
N ASP A 300 4.48 35.09 34.96
CA ASP A 300 4.14 33.83 35.62
C ASP A 300 2.74 33.36 35.20
N ALA A 301 1.77 34.28 35.05
CA ALA A 301 0.45 33.98 34.49
C ALA A 301 0.53 33.53 33.02
N ALA A 302 1.37 34.16 32.19
CA ALA A 302 1.59 33.75 30.81
C ALA A 302 2.24 32.35 30.71
N ILE A 303 3.21 32.05 31.57
CA ILE A 303 3.86 30.73 31.66
C ILE A 303 2.86 29.66 32.13
N ALA A 304 2.07 29.94 33.17
CA ALA A 304 1.02 29.04 33.65
C ALA A 304 -0.12 28.85 32.62
N ALA A 305 -0.31 29.81 31.72
CA ALA A 305 -1.26 29.74 30.62
C ALA A 305 -0.72 29.01 29.36
N VAL A 306 0.54 28.55 29.33
CA VAL A 306 1.03 27.66 28.25
C VAL A 306 0.46 26.26 28.47
N PRO A 307 -0.56 25.80 27.72
CA PRO A 307 -1.33 24.64 28.13
C PRO A 307 -0.79 23.36 27.49
N ILE A 308 -0.49 22.36 28.31
CA ILE A 308 -0.49 20.95 27.86
C ILE A 308 -1.95 20.46 27.76
N ALA A 309 -2.73 21.12 26.89
CA ALA A 309 -4.10 20.80 26.49
C ALA A 309 -5.12 20.42 27.60
N SER A 310 -5.16 21.17 28.71
CA SER A 310 -6.16 20.97 29.77
C SER A 310 -7.54 21.57 29.40
N ASN A 311 -8.22 20.97 28.42
CA ASN A 311 -9.57 21.37 28.01
C ASN A 311 -10.64 20.70 28.88
N ASN A 312 -10.79 21.16 30.14
CA ASN A 312 -11.70 20.57 31.12
C ASN A 312 -13.15 21.05 30.94
N THR A 313 -13.86 20.43 29.99
CA THR A 313 -15.31 20.59 29.80
C THR A 313 -16.13 19.46 30.44
N GLY A 314 -15.47 18.47 31.07
CA GLY A 314 -16.08 17.21 31.53
C GLY A 314 -16.15 17.01 33.05
N GLY A 315 -15.45 17.83 33.85
CA GLY A 315 -15.54 17.78 35.32
C GLY A 315 -14.75 16.67 36.00
N LEU A 316 -13.88 15.95 35.28
CA LEU A 316 -12.89 15.05 35.90
C LEU A 316 -11.72 15.88 36.47
N ALA A 317 -10.79 15.22 37.17
CA ALA A 317 -9.60 15.85 37.75
C ALA A 317 -8.67 16.48 36.68
N ALA A 318 -7.77 17.37 37.10
CA ALA A 318 -6.64 17.79 36.26
C ALA A 318 -5.76 16.56 35.90
N PRO A 319 -4.97 16.60 34.80
CA PRO A 319 -3.95 15.59 34.56
C PRO A 319 -2.98 15.47 35.76
N VAL A 320 -2.64 14.24 36.14
CA VAL A 320 -1.81 13.89 37.29
C VAL A 320 -0.54 13.20 36.82
N ALA A 321 0.59 13.89 36.88
CA ALA A 321 1.92 13.33 36.62
C ALA A 321 2.66 13.19 37.95
N THR A 322 2.65 12.00 38.55
CA THR A 322 3.28 11.71 39.86
C THR A 322 4.51 10.83 39.75
N GLY A 323 4.69 10.11 38.64
CA GLY A 323 5.91 9.36 38.38
C GLY A 323 7.08 10.29 38.07
N PRO A 324 8.33 9.94 38.43
CA PRO A 324 9.50 10.65 37.94
C PRO A 324 9.51 10.66 36.40
N ASN A 325 9.89 11.80 35.82
CA ASN A 325 9.95 12.02 34.36
C ASN A 325 8.66 11.64 33.58
N SER A 326 7.50 11.63 34.24
CA SER A 326 6.21 11.24 33.64
C SER A 326 5.52 12.38 32.89
N LEU A 327 4.58 12.01 32.00
CA LEU A 327 3.81 12.93 31.16
C LEU A 327 2.32 12.62 31.23
N ALA A 328 1.51 13.50 31.81
CA ALA A 328 0.05 13.39 31.82
C ALA A 328 -0.59 14.52 30.98
N VAL A 329 -1.46 14.15 30.03
CA VAL A 329 -2.08 15.07 29.06
C VAL A 329 -3.58 14.77 28.94
N GLY A 330 -4.39 15.80 29.21
CA GLY A 330 -5.85 15.72 29.14
C GLY A 330 -6.53 15.50 30.49
N ASN A 331 -7.80 15.85 30.55
CA ASN A 331 -8.61 15.81 31.78
C ASN A 331 -8.72 14.37 32.32
N GLY A 332 -8.36 14.15 33.58
CA GLY A 332 -8.33 12.83 34.23
C GLY A 332 -7.24 11.86 33.75
N ALA A 333 -6.24 12.32 32.98
CA ALA A 333 -5.09 11.47 32.65
C ALA A 333 -4.16 11.31 33.87
N GLU A 334 -3.69 10.09 34.17
CA GLU A 334 -2.78 9.81 35.28
C GLU A 334 -1.55 9.01 34.82
N ALA A 335 -0.37 9.56 35.06
CA ALA A 335 0.93 8.96 34.78
C ALA A 335 1.72 8.84 36.09
N SER A 336 1.65 7.67 36.73
CA SER A 336 2.22 7.42 38.06
C SER A 336 3.47 6.53 38.07
N GLY A 337 3.81 5.91 36.93
CA GLY A 337 5.08 5.20 36.75
C GLY A 337 6.25 6.11 36.38
N ASP A 338 7.47 5.70 36.74
CA ASP A 338 8.72 6.31 36.23
C ASP A 338 8.77 6.24 34.70
N LEU A 339 9.11 7.35 34.04
CA LEU A 339 9.10 7.49 32.57
C LEU A 339 7.76 7.09 31.91
N SER A 340 6.63 7.16 32.63
CA SER A 340 5.31 6.82 32.09
C SER A 340 4.64 7.98 31.36
N ALA A 341 3.77 7.67 30.39
CA ALA A 341 3.01 8.66 29.63
C ALA A 341 1.52 8.30 29.54
N ALA A 342 0.64 9.20 29.95
CA ALA A 342 -0.82 9.10 29.85
C ALA A 342 -1.35 10.26 29.02
N ILE A 343 -1.78 9.99 27.78
CA ILE A 343 -2.17 11.00 26.78
C ILE A 343 -3.59 10.74 26.30
N GLY A 344 -4.57 11.35 26.95
CA GLY A 344 -5.98 11.18 26.63
C GLY A 344 -6.87 11.30 27.87
N ASN A 345 -8.12 11.71 27.66
CA ASN A 345 -9.10 11.88 28.74
C ASN A 345 -9.30 10.57 29.52
N GLY A 346 -9.04 10.57 30.83
CA GLY A 346 -9.13 9.36 31.66
C GLY A 346 -8.09 8.26 31.36
N SER A 347 -7.00 8.55 30.66
CA SER A 347 -5.93 7.57 30.40
C SER A 347 -5.08 7.30 31.66
N TYR A 348 -4.55 6.08 31.80
CA TYR A 348 -3.90 5.61 33.02
C TYR A 348 -2.61 4.82 32.70
N ALA A 349 -1.46 5.33 33.12
CA ALA A 349 -0.13 4.74 32.89
C ALA A 349 0.61 4.58 34.23
N SER A 350 0.56 3.37 34.81
CA SER A 350 0.79 3.17 36.25
C SER A 350 2.10 2.48 36.64
N VAL A 351 2.90 2.05 35.67
CA VAL A 351 4.16 1.30 35.92
C VAL A 351 5.31 1.89 35.11
N ALA A 352 6.55 1.62 35.50
CA ALA A 352 7.75 2.11 34.83
C ALA A 352 7.73 1.83 33.31
N ASN A 353 8.04 2.85 32.51
CA ASN A 353 7.99 2.88 31.04
C ASN A 353 6.60 2.59 30.42
N SER A 354 5.50 2.60 31.19
CA SER A 354 4.15 2.36 30.63
C SER A 354 3.63 3.56 29.84
N THR A 355 3.00 3.32 28.68
CA THR A 355 2.51 4.36 27.77
C THR A 355 1.05 4.11 27.40
N ALA A 356 0.14 4.98 27.84
CA ALA A 356 -1.28 4.96 27.52
C ALA A 356 -1.65 6.17 26.66
N ILE A 357 -2.21 5.95 25.47
CA ILE A 357 -2.56 7.00 24.49
C ILE A 357 -3.99 6.75 23.97
N GLY A 358 -4.92 7.64 24.32
CA GLY A 358 -6.33 7.58 23.94
C GLY A 358 -7.28 7.70 25.15
N THR A 359 -8.53 8.09 24.90
CA THR A 359 -9.55 8.20 25.95
C THR A 359 -9.72 6.87 26.68
N SER A 360 -9.55 6.87 28.00
CA SER A 360 -9.58 5.68 28.87
C SER A 360 -8.61 4.55 28.49
N ALA A 361 -7.51 4.83 27.79
CA ALA A 361 -6.44 3.87 27.57
C ALA A 361 -5.73 3.52 28.89
N VAL A 362 -5.40 2.25 29.11
CA VAL A 362 -4.81 1.73 30.36
C VAL A 362 -3.55 0.93 30.04
N ALA A 363 -2.40 1.41 30.51
CA ALA A 363 -1.10 0.73 30.46
C ALA A 363 -0.65 0.44 31.89
N SER A 364 -0.63 -0.84 32.29
CA SER A 364 -0.39 -1.25 33.68
C SER A 364 0.56 -2.44 33.84
N GLY A 365 1.13 -2.95 32.75
CA GLY A 365 2.34 -3.77 32.80
C GLY A 365 3.61 -2.90 32.71
N GLN A 366 4.74 -3.39 33.21
CA GLN A 366 6.04 -2.74 33.04
C GLN A 366 6.39 -2.65 31.55
N SER A 367 6.81 -1.47 31.07
CA SER A 367 7.08 -1.20 29.65
C SER A 367 5.92 -1.55 28.69
N SER A 368 4.67 -1.53 29.18
CA SER A 368 3.48 -1.80 28.37
C SER A 368 3.04 -0.58 27.55
N THR A 369 2.40 -0.80 26.40
CA THR A 369 1.90 0.27 25.51
C THR A 369 0.45 0.04 25.14
N ALA A 370 -0.46 0.95 25.52
CA ALA A 370 -1.87 0.92 25.19
C ALA A 370 -2.24 2.14 24.33
N THR A 371 -2.57 1.94 23.05
CA THR A 371 -2.82 3.02 22.08
C THR A 371 -4.18 2.86 21.41
N GLY A 372 -5.20 3.55 21.90
CA GLY A 372 -6.58 3.51 21.39
C GLY A 372 -7.61 3.91 22.45
N MET A 373 -8.85 4.18 22.04
CA MET A 373 -9.94 4.39 23.01
C MET A 373 -10.19 3.10 23.80
N ALA A 374 -10.07 3.16 25.13
CA ALA A 374 -10.26 2.02 26.04
C ALA A 374 -9.40 0.78 25.70
N SER A 375 -8.20 0.94 25.14
CA SER A 375 -7.21 -0.14 25.04
C SER A 375 -6.60 -0.46 26.41
N ASN A 376 -6.24 -1.73 26.63
CA ASN A 376 -5.77 -2.26 27.91
C ASN A 376 -4.51 -3.11 27.70
N ALA A 377 -3.35 -2.60 28.10
CA ALA A 377 -2.07 -3.33 28.10
C ALA A 377 -1.69 -3.62 29.57
N TRP A 378 -2.09 -4.80 30.06
CA TRP A 378 -1.93 -5.20 31.47
C TRP A 378 -0.74 -6.13 31.70
N GLY A 379 -0.26 -6.83 30.67
CA GLY A 379 0.93 -7.69 30.78
C GLY A 379 2.23 -6.89 30.69
N ASP A 380 3.29 -7.33 31.37
CA ASP A 380 4.62 -6.75 31.19
C ASP A 380 5.09 -6.90 29.74
N TYR A 381 5.69 -5.85 29.18
CA TYR A 381 6.07 -5.74 27.77
C TYR A 381 4.90 -5.96 26.77
N SER A 382 3.64 -5.83 27.21
CA SER A 382 2.47 -6.00 26.33
C SER A 382 2.16 -4.76 25.48
N THR A 383 1.55 -4.95 24.32
CA THR A 383 1.14 -3.88 23.39
C THR A 383 -0.33 -4.06 22.99
N ALA A 384 -1.20 -3.10 23.35
CA ALA A 384 -2.63 -3.06 23.01
C ALA A 384 -2.94 -1.85 22.11
N THR A 385 -2.96 -2.04 20.79
CA THR A 385 -3.15 -0.98 19.80
C THR A 385 -4.49 -1.15 19.06
N GLY A 386 -5.33 -0.12 19.08
CA GLY A 386 -6.69 -0.13 18.54
C GLY A 386 -7.74 -0.04 19.66
N ALA A 387 -8.91 0.51 19.36
CA ALA A 387 -9.94 0.74 20.37
C ALA A 387 -10.43 -0.59 20.99
N LYS A 388 -10.56 -0.63 22.33
CA LYS A 388 -10.93 -1.83 23.09
C LYS A 388 -10.02 -3.06 22.83
N SER A 389 -8.76 -2.86 22.48
CA SER A 389 -7.77 -3.95 22.44
C SER A 389 -7.36 -4.36 23.86
N TYR A 390 -7.11 -5.65 24.08
CA TYR A 390 -6.73 -6.21 25.39
C TYR A 390 -5.49 -7.09 25.26
N ALA A 391 -4.33 -6.57 25.65
CA ALA A 391 -3.07 -7.31 25.75
C ALA A 391 -2.80 -7.61 27.24
N THR A 392 -3.25 -8.78 27.71
CA THR A 392 -3.21 -9.16 29.13
C THR A 392 -2.13 -10.17 29.48
N GLY A 393 -1.53 -10.84 28.47
CA GLY A 393 -0.37 -11.70 28.68
C GLY A 393 0.94 -10.90 28.70
N ALA A 394 1.93 -11.35 29.46
CA ALA A 394 3.29 -10.80 29.34
C ALA A 394 3.85 -11.08 27.92
N TYR A 395 4.55 -10.10 27.35
CA TYR A 395 5.01 -10.08 25.96
C TYR A 395 3.89 -10.28 24.91
N SER A 396 2.63 -9.97 25.24
CA SER A 396 1.51 -10.12 24.30
C SER A 396 1.25 -8.89 23.43
N ALA A 397 0.72 -9.08 22.23
CA ALA A 397 0.41 -8.00 21.28
C ALA A 397 -1.01 -8.12 20.73
N ALA A 398 -1.92 -7.24 21.15
CA ALA A 398 -3.28 -7.11 20.63
C ALA A 398 -3.35 -5.88 19.70
N ILE A 399 -3.51 -6.08 18.40
CA ILE A 399 -3.43 -5.03 17.37
C ILE A 399 -4.69 -5.04 16.49
N GLY A 400 -5.69 -4.25 16.86
CA GLY A 400 -6.97 -4.12 16.16
C GLY A 400 -8.14 -3.81 17.10
N GLU A 401 -9.26 -3.33 16.56
CA GLU A 401 -10.46 -3.06 17.36
C GLU A 401 -11.00 -4.34 18.01
N ASN A 402 -11.27 -4.32 19.32
CA ASN A 402 -11.70 -5.50 20.10
C ASN A 402 -10.75 -6.71 19.99
N SER A 403 -9.48 -6.52 19.66
CA SER A 403 -8.48 -7.60 19.62
C SER A 403 -8.09 -8.05 21.04
N VAL A 404 -7.78 -9.33 21.22
CA VAL A 404 -7.44 -9.92 22.53
C VAL A 404 -6.20 -10.80 22.40
N ALA A 405 -5.14 -10.48 23.15
CA ALA A 405 -3.94 -11.30 23.28
C ALA A 405 -3.68 -11.55 24.78
N SER A 406 -4.06 -12.72 25.26
CA SER A 406 -4.14 -12.99 26.71
C SER A 406 -3.07 -13.92 27.27
N GLY A 407 -2.47 -14.75 26.43
CA GLY A 407 -1.43 -15.70 26.82
C GLY A 407 -0.03 -15.10 26.74
N TYR A 408 0.92 -15.69 27.48
CA TYR A 408 2.34 -15.33 27.41
C TYR A 408 2.85 -15.41 25.96
N GLY A 409 3.43 -14.32 25.44
CA GLY A 409 3.93 -14.24 24.07
C GLY A 409 2.85 -14.38 22.98
N SER A 410 1.56 -14.19 23.31
CA SER A 410 0.48 -14.31 22.33
C SER A 410 0.33 -13.07 21.45
N THR A 411 -0.01 -13.25 20.18
CA THR A 411 -0.21 -12.15 19.22
C THR A 411 -1.59 -12.25 18.58
N ALA A 412 -2.34 -11.16 18.53
CA ALA A 412 -3.69 -11.06 17.96
C ALA A 412 -3.82 -9.80 17.10
N THR A 413 -3.59 -9.92 15.79
CA THR A 413 -3.54 -8.80 14.84
C THR A 413 -4.73 -8.83 13.89
N GLY A 414 -5.71 -7.95 14.11
CA GLY A 414 -6.93 -7.80 13.32
C GLY A 414 -8.14 -7.43 14.19
N ALA A 415 -9.17 -6.84 13.59
CA ALA A 415 -10.42 -6.53 14.31
C ALA A 415 -11.07 -7.82 14.84
N SER A 416 -11.34 -7.88 16.14
CA SER A 416 -11.81 -9.09 16.86
C SER A 416 -10.92 -10.34 16.67
N ALA A 417 -9.62 -10.16 16.37
CA ALA A 417 -8.66 -11.25 16.43
C ALA A 417 -8.41 -11.64 17.90
N ALA A 418 -8.31 -12.94 18.20
CA ALA A 418 -8.20 -13.43 19.56
C ALA A 418 -7.15 -14.55 19.69
N ALA A 419 -6.21 -14.38 20.61
CA ALA A 419 -5.16 -15.33 20.94
C ALA A 419 -4.97 -15.45 22.46
N GLY A 420 -4.51 -16.62 22.92
CA GLY A 420 -4.05 -16.83 24.29
C GLY A 420 -5.06 -17.46 25.26
N GLY A 421 -6.33 -17.52 24.86
CA GLY A 421 -7.40 -18.10 25.66
C GLY A 421 -8.34 -17.07 26.29
N THR A 422 -9.12 -17.54 27.25
CA THR A 422 -10.20 -16.78 27.93
C THR A 422 -10.04 -16.89 29.44
N LEU A 423 -10.76 -16.07 30.20
CA LEU A 423 -10.77 -16.11 31.66
C LEU A 423 -11.11 -17.52 32.19
N ALA A 424 -11.99 -18.26 31.49
CA ALA A 424 -12.40 -19.61 31.85
C ALA A 424 -11.30 -20.68 31.65
N ASN A 425 -10.22 -20.38 30.92
CA ASN A 425 -9.03 -21.25 30.81
C ASN A 425 -7.76 -20.58 31.37
N GLY A 426 -7.91 -19.60 32.26
CA GLY A 426 -6.81 -18.98 33.01
C GLY A 426 -5.79 -18.24 32.15
N PHE A 427 -6.13 -17.91 30.89
CA PHE A 427 -5.24 -17.28 29.91
C PHE A 427 -3.92 -18.05 29.67
N THR A 428 -3.92 -19.38 29.86
CA THR A 428 -2.66 -20.16 29.91
C THR A 428 -2.06 -20.53 28.53
N ASN A 429 -2.71 -20.20 27.42
CA ASN A 429 -2.28 -20.73 26.11
C ASN A 429 -1.17 -19.86 25.49
N GLN A 430 0.06 -20.14 25.91
CA GLN A 430 1.27 -19.45 25.49
C GLN A 430 1.58 -19.62 23.99
N GLY A 431 2.29 -18.66 23.40
CA GLY A 431 2.83 -18.73 22.04
C GLY A 431 1.81 -18.73 20.91
N THR A 432 0.54 -18.45 21.18
CA THR A 432 -0.55 -18.48 20.19
C THR A 432 -0.57 -17.22 19.31
N THR A 433 -0.72 -17.38 18.01
CA THR A 433 -0.71 -16.28 17.02
C THR A 433 -1.98 -16.26 16.17
N ALA A 434 -2.80 -15.21 16.26
CA ALA A 434 -3.98 -14.96 15.43
C ALA A 434 -3.76 -13.72 14.56
N VAL A 435 -3.88 -13.85 13.23
CA VAL A 435 -3.68 -12.75 12.28
C VAL A 435 -4.81 -12.73 11.25
N GLY A 436 -5.51 -11.61 11.15
CA GLY A 436 -6.72 -11.43 10.34
C GLY A 436 -7.95 -11.18 11.21
N ALA A 437 -8.93 -10.43 10.68
CA ALA A 437 -10.14 -10.12 11.44
C ALA A 437 -10.93 -11.40 11.78
N GLY A 438 -11.35 -11.51 13.04
CA GLY A 438 -11.99 -12.70 13.60
C GLY A 438 -11.13 -13.98 13.64
N ALA A 439 -9.82 -13.89 13.42
CA ALA A 439 -8.92 -15.04 13.57
C ALA A 439 -8.82 -15.47 15.05
N GLN A 440 -8.71 -16.77 15.31
CA GLN A 440 -8.70 -17.34 16.65
C GLN A 440 -7.58 -18.37 16.82
N ALA A 441 -6.72 -18.16 17.82
CA ALA A 441 -5.59 -19.04 18.15
C ALA A 441 -5.62 -19.46 19.62
N GLY A 442 -5.90 -20.73 19.89
CA GLY A 442 -5.93 -21.29 21.24
C GLY A 442 -7.02 -20.69 22.14
N MET A 443 -8.23 -20.46 21.62
CA MET A 443 -9.30 -19.78 22.36
C MET A 443 -10.23 -20.71 23.14
N VAL A 444 -10.50 -21.92 22.64
CA VAL A 444 -11.59 -22.81 23.14
C VAL A 444 -11.32 -23.49 24.49
N ALA A 445 -10.16 -24.11 24.69
CA ALA A 445 -9.81 -24.93 25.87
C ALA A 445 -8.42 -24.56 26.45
N ALA A 446 -8.06 -25.12 27.60
CA ALA A 446 -6.68 -25.04 28.12
C ALA A 446 -5.73 -25.95 27.32
N GLY A 447 -4.43 -25.66 27.34
CA GLY A 447 -3.38 -26.47 26.71
C GLY A 447 -3.22 -26.30 25.20
N GLN A 448 -3.93 -25.35 24.57
CA GLN A 448 -3.83 -25.06 23.13
C GLN A 448 -2.63 -24.14 22.81
N THR A 449 -1.46 -24.44 23.37
CA THR A 449 -0.23 -23.64 23.18
C THR A 449 0.27 -23.69 21.74
N ASN A 450 1.02 -22.67 21.31
CA ASN A 450 1.67 -22.58 20.00
C ASN A 450 0.73 -22.65 18.78
N ALA A 451 -0.58 -22.48 18.98
CA ALA A 451 -1.56 -22.49 17.90
C ALA A 451 -1.42 -21.24 17.00
N THR A 452 -1.47 -21.40 15.68
CA THR A 452 -1.27 -20.31 14.71
C THR A 452 -2.42 -20.25 13.70
N ALA A 453 -3.17 -19.15 13.68
CA ALA A 453 -4.28 -18.90 12.76
C ALA A 453 -4.03 -17.64 11.93
N ILE A 454 -3.90 -17.78 10.61
CA ILE A 454 -3.66 -16.65 9.69
C ILE A 454 -4.72 -16.64 8.58
N GLY A 455 -5.58 -15.63 8.59
CA GLY A 455 -6.65 -15.40 7.63
C GLY A 455 -7.94 -14.94 8.31
N TYR A 456 -8.81 -14.25 7.55
CA TYR A 456 -10.13 -13.84 8.05
C TYR A 456 -10.95 -15.04 8.54
N GLY A 457 -11.31 -15.05 9.83
CA GLY A 457 -11.99 -16.18 10.47
C GLY A 457 -11.23 -17.51 10.42
N ALA A 458 -9.90 -17.49 10.39
CA ALA A 458 -9.10 -18.70 10.59
C ALA A 458 -9.16 -19.15 12.06
N HIS A 459 -9.23 -20.45 12.32
CA HIS A 459 -9.26 -21.00 13.68
C HIS A 459 -8.20 -22.09 13.87
N ALA A 460 -7.29 -21.90 14.81
CA ALA A 460 -6.34 -22.90 15.27
C ALA A 460 -6.61 -23.16 16.76
N ASN A 461 -7.35 -24.23 17.06
CA ASN A 461 -7.88 -24.53 18.39
C ASN A 461 -7.50 -25.95 18.85
N ALA A 462 -6.19 -26.22 18.85
CA ALA A 462 -5.53 -27.37 19.48
C ALA A 462 -4.03 -27.05 19.64
N ALA A 463 -3.29 -27.86 20.42
CA ALA A 463 -1.86 -27.66 20.66
C ALA A 463 -1.05 -27.77 19.35
N SER A 464 -0.18 -26.79 19.09
CA SER A 464 0.63 -26.66 17.84
C SER A 464 -0.19 -26.69 16.54
N ALA A 465 -1.51 -26.47 16.59
CA ALA A 465 -2.36 -26.46 15.41
C ALA A 465 -2.10 -25.22 14.54
N SER A 466 -2.11 -25.37 13.21
CA SER A 466 -1.84 -24.28 12.27
C SER A 466 -2.92 -24.16 11.18
N ALA A 467 -3.54 -23.00 11.05
CA ALA A 467 -4.62 -22.73 10.10
C ALA A 467 -4.28 -21.54 9.20
N PHE A 468 -3.96 -21.81 7.93
CA PHE A 468 -3.51 -20.81 6.95
C PHE A 468 -4.55 -20.61 5.84
N GLY A 469 -5.36 -19.56 5.93
CA GLY A 469 -6.34 -19.14 4.93
C GLY A 469 -7.68 -18.71 5.51
N GLN A 470 -8.45 -17.94 4.75
CA GLN A 470 -9.80 -17.49 5.16
C GLN A 470 -10.67 -18.70 5.54
N GLY A 471 -11.16 -18.74 6.78
CA GLY A 471 -12.00 -19.84 7.26
C GLY A 471 -11.30 -21.19 7.42
N ALA A 472 -9.96 -21.26 7.34
CA ALA A 472 -9.21 -22.48 7.61
C ALA A 472 -9.38 -22.89 9.08
N ARG A 473 -9.47 -24.21 9.36
CA ARG A 473 -9.73 -24.76 10.69
C ARG A 473 -8.79 -25.91 11.00
N ALA A 474 -7.88 -25.71 11.96
CA ALA A 474 -7.08 -26.77 12.55
C ALA A 474 -7.56 -27.01 13.99
N SER A 475 -8.11 -28.19 14.26
CA SER A 475 -8.80 -28.53 15.52
C SER A 475 -8.27 -29.81 16.16
N ALA A 476 -7.11 -30.28 15.74
CA ALA A 476 -6.40 -31.42 16.32
C ALA A 476 -4.91 -31.07 16.54
N THR A 477 -4.28 -31.77 17.48
CA THR A 477 -2.88 -31.54 17.87
C THR A 477 -1.93 -31.67 16.68
N ASN A 478 -1.00 -30.73 16.53
CA ASN A 478 -0.01 -30.72 15.45
C ASN A 478 -0.60 -30.76 14.02
N ALA A 479 -1.88 -30.41 13.85
CA ALA A 479 -2.58 -30.47 12.57
C ALA A 479 -2.46 -29.15 11.79
N VAL A 480 -2.25 -29.23 10.47
CA VAL A 480 -2.06 -28.08 9.57
C VAL A 480 -3.18 -28.01 8.54
N ALA A 481 -4.05 -27.00 8.63
CA ALA A 481 -5.08 -26.70 7.63
C ALA A 481 -4.58 -25.62 6.65
N LEU A 482 -4.27 -26.00 5.42
CA LEU A 482 -3.70 -25.13 4.40
C LEU A 482 -4.72 -24.79 3.29
N GLY A 483 -5.02 -23.51 3.13
CA GLY A 483 -5.95 -22.97 2.14
C GLY A 483 -7.33 -22.59 2.69
N ARG A 484 -8.07 -21.77 1.92
CA ARG A 484 -9.39 -21.25 2.26
C ARG A 484 -10.36 -22.38 2.64
N GLY A 485 -10.93 -22.35 3.85
CA GLY A 485 -11.92 -23.33 4.29
C GLY A 485 -11.40 -24.78 4.39
N SER A 486 -10.08 -24.99 4.42
CA SER A 486 -9.51 -26.31 4.71
C SER A 486 -9.77 -26.69 6.17
N VAL A 487 -9.94 -27.98 6.44
CA VAL A 487 -10.20 -28.53 7.77
C VAL A 487 -9.16 -29.62 8.05
N ALA A 488 -8.44 -29.49 9.15
CA ALA A 488 -7.52 -30.49 9.69
C ALA A 488 -8.02 -30.90 11.10
N ASP A 489 -8.73 -32.03 11.13
CA ASP A 489 -9.46 -32.57 12.28
C ASP A 489 -8.79 -33.83 12.89
N GLN A 490 -7.67 -34.28 12.31
CA GLN A 490 -6.88 -35.42 12.76
C GLN A 490 -5.47 -34.94 13.17
N ALA A 491 -4.95 -35.50 14.26
CA ALA A 491 -3.64 -35.14 14.78
C ALA A 491 -2.52 -35.51 13.79
N ASP A 492 -1.43 -34.72 13.80
CA ASP A 492 -0.24 -34.96 12.97
C ASP A 492 -0.52 -35.00 11.44
N THR A 493 -1.58 -34.33 10.96
CA THR A 493 -1.95 -34.28 9.53
C THR A 493 -1.77 -32.90 8.88
N VAL A 494 -1.47 -32.88 7.58
CA VAL A 494 -1.55 -31.68 6.72
C VAL A 494 -2.73 -31.81 5.77
N SER A 495 -3.77 -31.01 5.97
CA SER A 495 -4.97 -30.99 5.14
C SER A 495 -5.01 -29.78 4.20
N VAL A 496 -5.02 -30.05 2.90
CA VAL A 496 -5.16 -29.04 1.84
C VAL A 496 -6.62 -28.80 1.40
N GLY A 497 -7.61 -29.29 2.17
CA GLY A 497 -9.02 -29.18 1.81
C GLY A 497 -9.97 -29.63 2.93
N LYS A 498 -11.16 -30.11 2.55
CA LYS A 498 -12.12 -30.81 3.43
C LYS A 498 -12.83 -31.91 2.65
N ALA A 499 -13.58 -32.79 3.31
CA ALA A 499 -14.16 -34.01 2.71
C ALA A 499 -14.93 -33.75 1.41
N ASP A 500 -15.78 -32.71 1.37
CA ASP A 500 -16.58 -32.29 0.23
C ASP A 500 -15.88 -31.27 -0.70
N ALA A 501 -14.71 -30.74 -0.31
CA ALA A 501 -13.92 -29.79 -1.10
C ALA A 501 -12.41 -30.12 -1.02
N ARG A 502 -12.04 -31.20 -1.72
CA ARG A 502 -10.65 -31.67 -1.87
C ARG A 502 -9.91 -30.86 -2.94
N ARG A 503 -8.57 -30.80 -2.86
CA ARG A 503 -7.72 -30.05 -3.81
C ARG A 503 -6.67 -30.95 -4.46
N ARG A 504 -6.27 -30.60 -5.69
CA ARG A 504 -5.10 -31.19 -6.35
C ARG A 504 -3.83 -30.52 -5.81
N ILE A 505 -2.84 -31.33 -5.45
CA ILE A 505 -1.46 -30.86 -5.26
C ILE A 505 -0.79 -30.88 -6.64
N VAL A 506 -0.06 -29.83 -6.99
CA VAL A 506 0.62 -29.65 -8.28
C VAL A 506 2.01 -29.08 -8.04
N ASN A 507 2.91 -29.22 -9.03
CA ASN A 507 4.33 -28.86 -8.92
C ASN A 507 5.08 -29.62 -7.82
N LEU A 508 4.58 -30.79 -7.43
CA LEU A 508 5.27 -31.76 -6.59
C LEU A 508 6.36 -32.46 -7.43
N ALA A 509 7.58 -32.54 -6.91
CA ALA A 509 8.66 -33.31 -7.50
C ALA A 509 8.49 -34.82 -7.25
N ASP A 510 9.10 -35.65 -8.09
CA ASP A 510 9.10 -37.10 -7.95
C ASP A 510 9.78 -37.54 -6.64
N GLY A 511 9.03 -38.21 -5.77
CA GLY A 511 9.50 -38.71 -4.47
C GLY A 511 10.43 -39.92 -4.59
N VAL A 512 11.29 -40.17 -3.61
CA VAL A 512 12.20 -41.31 -3.63
C VAL A 512 11.43 -42.62 -3.41
N VAL A 513 11.29 -43.44 -4.46
CA VAL A 513 10.63 -44.75 -4.37
C VAL A 513 11.63 -45.79 -3.85
N GLY A 514 11.55 -46.11 -2.55
CA GLY A 514 12.42 -47.07 -1.87
C GLY A 514 11.80 -47.64 -0.59
N ALA A 515 12.41 -48.69 -0.04
CA ALA A 515 11.94 -49.33 1.19
C ALA A 515 12.03 -48.36 2.38
N GLY A 516 10.91 -48.13 3.07
CA GLY A 516 10.83 -47.17 4.19
C GLY A 516 10.70 -45.70 3.77
N SER A 517 10.53 -45.38 2.48
CA SER A 517 10.26 -44.01 2.04
C SER A 517 8.91 -43.50 2.58
N SER A 518 8.87 -42.21 2.90
CA SER A 518 7.67 -41.47 3.32
C SER A 518 7.29 -40.36 2.32
N ASP A 519 7.93 -40.32 1.15
CA ASP A 519 7.72 -39.27 0.16
C ASP A 519 6.37 -39.40 -0.56
N ALA A 520 5.75 -38.27 -0.89
CA ALA A 520 4.55 -38.23 -1.70
C ALA A 520 4.87 -38.54 -3.18
N VAL A 521 4.33 -39.63 -3.71
CA VAL A 521 4.52 -40.03 -5.12
C VAL A 521 3.70 -39.18 -6.10
N THR A 522 4.28 -38.85 -7.25
CA THR A 522 3.56 -38.13 -8.33
C THR A 522 2.77 -39.10 -9.22
N GLY A 523 1.81 -38.54 -9.98
CA GLY A 523 1.11 -39.30 -11.02
C GLY A 523 2.02 -39.84 -12.13
N GLY A 524 3.17 -39.18 -12.39
CA GLY A 524 4.17 -39.66 -13.34
C GLY A 524 4.85 -40.94 -12.88
N GLN A 525 5.15 -41.04 -11.57
CA GLN A 525 5.76 -42.23 -10.96
C GLN A 525 4.79 -43.40 -10.92
N LEU A 526 3.52 -43.15 -10.57
CA LEU A 526 2.48 -44.18 -10.60
C LEU A 526 2.21 -44.67 -12.03
N PHE A 527 2.18 -43.77 -13.02
CA PHE A 527 2.10 -44.14 -14.43
C PHE A 527 3.30 -44.99 -14.87
N ALA A 528 4.52 -44.61 -14.49
CA ALA A 528 5.73 -45.38 -14.79
C ALA A 528 5.74 -46.77 -14.14
N ALA A 529 5.19 -46.90 -12.92
CA ALA A 529 5.01 -48.19 -12.26
C ALA A 529 3.97 -49.06 -12.98
N ASN A 530 2.78 -48.50 -13.27
CA ASN A 530 1.72 -49.21 -14.00
C ASN A 530 2.19 -49.63 -15.41
N ASN A 531 2.98 -48.81 -16.10
CA ASN A 531 3.51 -49.13 -17.42
C ASN A 531 4.56 -50.26 -17.37
N ARG A 532 5.36 -50.35 -16.30
CA ARG A 532 6.24 -51.51 -16.07
C ARG A 532 5.45 -52.80 -15.83
N ILE A 533 4.31 -52.73 -15.14
CA ILE A 533 3.41 -53.89 -14.92
C ILE A 533 2.74 -54.30 -16.25
N ALA A 534 2.24 -53.35 -17.03
CA ALA A 534 1.67 -53.61 -18.35
C ALA A 534 2.69 -54.26 -19.31
N LEU A 535 3.92 -53.75 -19.35
CA LEU A 535 5.03 -54.36 -20.10
C LEU A 535 5.39 -55.77 -19.61
N ALA A 536 5.27 -56.05 -18.30
CA ALA A 536 5.51 -57.36 -17.73
C ALA A 536 4.40 -58.39 -18.05
N PHE A 537 3.15 -57.94 -18.22
CA PHE A 537 2.09 -58.79 -18.79
C PHE A 537 2.27 -58.99 -20.30
N GLY A 538 2.70 -57.96 -21.03
CA GLY A 538 2.84 -58.02 -22.48
C GLY A 538 1.48 -58.19 -23.17
N GLY A 539 1.44 -58.90 -24.30
CA GLY A 539 0.19 -59.18 -25.03
C GLY A 539 -0.57 -57.94 -25.54
N GLY A 540 0.05 -56.75 -25.55
CA GLY A 540 -0.64 -55.49 -25.88
C GLY A 540 -1.27 -54.76 -24.68
N ALA A 541 -1.06 -55.23 -23.45
CA ALA A 541 -1.42 -54.46 -22.26
C ALA A 541 -0.66 -53.12 -22.21
N GLY A 542 -1.35 -52.07 -21.77
CA GLY A 542 -0.82 -50.71 -21.63
C GLY A 542 -1.48 -49.98 -20.45
N VAL A 543 -1.31 -48.66 -20.41
CA VAL A 543 -1.92 -47.78 -19.39
C VAL A 543 -2.70 -46.67 -20.09
N GLU A 544 -3.96 -46.53 -19.75
CA GLU A 544 -4.84 -45.48 -20.26
C GLU A 544 -4.50 -44.09 -19.71
N ALA A 545 -5.03 -43.04 -20.34
CA ALA A 545 -5.05 -41.69 -19.78
C ALA A 545 -5.84 -41.57 -18.45
N SER A 546 -6.66 -42.58 -18.12
CA SER A 546 -7.34 -42.73 -16.82
C SER A 546 -6.41 -43.24 -15.71
N GLY A 547 -5.22 -43.77 -16.05
CA GLY A 547 -4.32 -44.49 -15.17
C GLY A 547 -4.61 -45.99 -15.02
N LEU A 548 -5.72 -46.48 -15.58
CA LEU A 548 -6.11 -47.89 -15.58
C LEU A 548 -5.21 -48.72 -16.52
N LEU A 549 -4.93 -49.98 -16.18
CA LEU A 549 -4.27 -50.91 -17.11
C LEU A 549 -5.29 -51.50 -18.09
N THR A 550 -4.93 -51.57 -19.37
CA THR A 550 -5.72 -52.33 -20.35
C THR A 550 -5.41 -53.84 -20.24
N PRO A 551 -6.38 -54.73 -20.50
CA PRO A 551 -6.11 -56.17 -20.51
C PRO A 551 -5.06 -56.56 -21.57
N PRO A 552 -4.18 -57.55 -21.30
CA PRO A 552 -3.37 -58.20 -22.33
C PRO A 552 -4.26 -59.01 -23.29
N SER A 553 -3.69 -59.44 -24.42
CA SER A 553 -4.35 -60.27 -25.43
C SER A 553 -3.45 -61.45 -25.81
N TYR A 554 -3.62 -62.58 -25.13
CA TYR A 554 -2.83 -63.79 -25.37
C TYR A 554 -3.53 -64.74 -26.33
N VAL A 555 -2.97 -64.97 -27.52
CA VAL A 555 -3.47 -65.97 -28.47
C VAL A 555 -2.88 -67.35 -28.13
N VAL A 556 -3.72 -68.29 -27.69
CA VAL A 556 -3.33 -69.65 -27.27
C VAL A 556 -4.31 -70.66 -27.85
N GLN A 557 -3.81 -71.69 -28.54
CA GLN A 557 -4.63 -72.68 -29.28
C GLN A 557 -5.67 -72.06 -30.25
N GLY A 558 -5.42 -70.85 -30.75
CA GLY A 558 -6.35 -70.10 -31.61
C GLY A 558 -7.45 -69.34 -30.86
N GLY A 559 -7.61 -69.57 -29.55
CA GLY A 559 -8.41 -68.71 -28.67
C GLY A 559 -7.63 -67.45 -28.27
N ASN A 560 -8.34 -66.39 -27.89
CA ASN A 560 -7.75 -65.15 -27.39
C ASN A 560 -8.16 -64.92 -25.93
N HIS A 561 -7.19 -64.73 -25.04
CA HIS A 561 -7.39 -64.66 -23.60
C HIS A 561 -6.95 -63.30 -23.05
N ASP A 562 -7.82 -62.65 -22.27
CA ASP A 562 -7.63 -61.31 -21.71
C ASP A 562 -6.82 -61.28 -20.41
N ASN A 563 -6.39 -62.45 -19.91
CA ASN A 563 -5.65 -62.60 -18.67
C ASN A 563 -4.77 -63.87 -18.67
N VAL A 564 -3.73 -63.87 -17.83
CA VAL A 564 -2.73 -64.95 -17.75
C VAL A 564 -3.35 -66.28 -17.31
N GLY A 565 -4.33 -66.26 -16.40
CA GLY A 565 -5.00 -67.47 -15.90
C GLY A 565 -5.77 -68.20 -16.99
N GLY A 566 -6.52 -67.47 -17.83
CA GLY A 566 -7.22 -68.01 -18.99
C GLY A 566 -6.27 -68.61 -20.02
N ALA A 567 -5.17 -67.92 -20.32
CA ALA A 567 -4.14 -68.40 -21.26
C ALA A 567 -3.45 -69.69 -20.78
N LEU A 568 -3.09 -69.76 -19.49
CA LEU A 568 -2.49 -70.95 -18.90
C LEU A 568 -3.49 -72.11 -18.78
N GLY A 569 -4.74 -71.85 -18.41
CA GLY A 569 -5.80 -72.87 -18.34
C GLY A 569 -6.12 -73.49 -19.70
N ALA A 570 -6.06 -72.70 -20.79
CA ALA A 570 -6.19 -73.23 -22.15
C ALA A 570 -5.02 -74.14 -22.55
N LEU A 571 -3.80 -73.79 -22.14
CA LEU A 571 -2.61 -74.63 -22.36
C LEU A 571 -2.69 -75.94 -21.55
N ASP A 572 -3.05 -75.86 -20.27
CA ASP A 572 -3.22 -77.02 -19.37
C ASP A 572 -4.31 -77.97 -19.84
N SER A 573 -5.43 -77.43 -20.34
CA SER A 573 -6.50 -78.21 -20.99
C SER A 573 -5.97 -78.99 -22.20
N GLN A 574 -5.15 -78.37 -23.06
CA GLN A 574 -4.56 -79.06 -24.21
C GLN A 574 -3.49 -80.08 -23.81
N VAL A 575 -2.69 -79.81 -22.78
CA VAL A 575 -1.73 -80.78 -22.22
C VAL A 575 -2.46 -81.99 -21.64
N THR A 576 -3.59 -81.78 -20.95
CA THR A 576 -4.46 -82.84 -20.44
C THR A 576 -5.05 -83.68 -21.57
N ILE A 577 -5.55 -83.06 -22.64
CA ILE A 577 -6.03 -83.75 -23.85
C ILE A 577 -4.91 -84.57 -24.50
N ASN A 578 -3.72 -84.00 -24.66
CA ASN A 578 -2.56 -84.69 -25.24
C ASN A 578 -2.14 -85.90 -24.38
N THR A 579 -2.14 -85.75 -23.05
CA THR A 579 -1.84 -86.83 -22.10
C THR A 579 -2.86 -87.96 -22.20
N GLY A 580 -4.16 -87.63 -22.28
CA GLY A 580 -5.23 -88.61 -22.50
C GLY A 580 -5.12 -89.33 -23.84
N GLY A 581 -4.74 -88.61 -24.91
CA GLY A 581 -4.46 -89.19 -26.23
C GLY A 581 -3.28 -90.16 -26.23
N ILE A 582 -2.17 -89.78 -25.57
CA ILE A 582 -0.99 -90.65 -25.42
C ILE A 582 -1.33 -91.91 -24.61
N ALA A 583 -2.04 -91.77 -23.49
CA ALA A 583 -2.51 -92.92 -22.69
C ALA A 583 -3.45 -93.83 -23.49
N THR A 584 -4.32 -93.25 -24.35
CA THR A 584 -5.21 -94.01 -25.23
C THR A 584 -4.41 -94.82 -26.26
N LEU A 585 -3.41 -94.21 -26.90
CA LEU A 585 -2.51 -94.91 -27.83
C LEU A 585 -1.70 -96.01 -27.15
N GLN A 586 -1.17 -95.77 -25.95
CA GLN A 586 -0.47 -96.79 -25.15
C GLN A 586 -1.39 -97.99 -24.84
N ASN A 587 -2.63 -97.72 -24.42
CA ASN A 587 -3.63 -98.75 -24.16
C ASN A 587 -4.05 -99.51 -25.43
N GLN A 588 -4.19 -98.84 -26.57
CA GLN A 588 -4.54 -99.47 -27.86
C GLN A 588 -3.40 -100.32 -28.43
N ILE A 589 -2.14 -99.97 -28.17
CA ILE A 589 -0.96 -100.77 -28.53
C ILE A 589 -0.87 -102.00 -27.61
N ALA A 590 -0.96 -101.81 -26.28
CA ALA A 590 -0.92 -102.92 -25.32
C ALA A 590 -2.12 -103.88 -25.47
N GLY A 591 -3.30 -103.34 -25.78
CA GLY A 591 -4.54 -104.07 -26.05
C GLY A 591 -4.69 -104.58 -27.49
N GLY A 592 -3.66 -104.48 -28.33
CA GLY A 592 -3.64 -105.06 -29.68
C GLY A 592 -4.56 -104.42 -30.72
N SER A 593 -5.41 -103.46 -30.34
CA SER A 593 -6.48 -102.91 -31.20
C SER A 593 -5.99 -102.16 -32.45
N ILE A 594 -4.69 -101.82 -32.51
CA ILE A 594 -4.02 -101.16 -33.64
C ILE A 594 -2.82 -102.00 -34.16
N GLY A 595 -2.60 -103.21 -33.63
CA GLY A 595 -1.43 -104.05 -33.93
C GLY A 595 -1.78 -105.46 -34.41
N LEU A 596 -1.23 -105.87 -35.56
CA LEU A 596 -1.46 -107.21 -36.12
C LEU A 596 -0.87 -108.37 -35.29
N VAL A 597 -0.02 -108.09 -34.31
CA VAL A 597 0.61 -109.11 -33.45
C VAL A 597 0.55 -108.64 -32.00
N GLN A 598 -0.05 -109.45 -31.13
CA GLN A 598 -0.16 -109.18 -29.70
C GLN A 598 0.29 -110.40 -28.91
N GLN A 599 1.28 -110.22 -28.03
CA GLN A 599 1.51 -111.18 -26.94
C GLN A 599 0.48 -110.93 -25.85
N ASP A 600 -0.37 -111.93 -25.58
CA ASP A 600 -1.22 -111.91 -24.39
C ASP A 600 -0.35 -111.88 -23.11
N PRO A 601 -0.50 -110.89 -22.22
CA PRO A 601 0.43 -110.69 -21.11
C PRO A 601 0.37 -111.77 -20.02
N ALA A 602 -0.72 -112.56 -19.95
CA ALA A 602 -0.91 -113.59 -18.94
C ALA A 602 -0.39 -114.97 -19.39
N SER A 603 -0.83 -115.44 -20.56
CA SER A 603 -0.43 -116.73 -21.15
C SER A 603 0.91 -116.68 -21.90
N ARG A 604 1.39 -115.48 -22.24
CA ARG A 604 2.53 -115.22 -23.14
C ARG A 604 2.34 -115.74 -24.58
N ALA A 605 1.14 -116.20 -24.94
CA ALA A 605 0.82 -116.59 -26.30
C ALA A 605 0.94 -115.39 -27.25
N VAL A 606 1.76 -115.53 -28.30
CA VAL A 606 1.85 -114.54 -29.37
C VAL A 606 0.75 -114.83 -30.38
N SER A 607 -0.32 -114.05 -30.31
CA SER A 607 -1.42 -114.11 -31.26
C SER A 607 -1.17 -113.19 -32.44
N VAL A 608 -1.63 -113.60 -33.62
CA VAL A 608 -1.64 -112.77 -34.84
C VAL A 608 -3.09 -112.51 -35.19
N ALA A 609 -3.43 -111.24 -35.42
CA ALA A 609 -4.76 -110.77 -35.85
C ALA A 609 -5.95 -111.19 -34.96
N ALA A 610 -5.76 -111.67 -33.72
CA ALA A 610 -6.85 -112.31 -32.93
C ALA A 610 -8.06 -111.41 -32.58
N ALA A 611 -7.94 -110.09 -32.71
CA ALA A 611 -9.04 -109.13 -32.56
C ALA A 611 -9.70 -108.70 -33.90
N THR A 612 -9.34 -109.34 -35.00
CA THR A 612 -9.75 -109.01 -36.38
C THR A 612 -10.01 -110.28 -37.19
N ASP A 613 -11.04 -110.29 -38.04
CA ASP A 613 -11.43 -111.51 -38.77
C ASP A 613 -10.43 -111.90 -39.88
N GLY A 614 -10.27 -113.20 -40.12
CA GLY A 614 -9.34 -113.76 -41.10
C GLY A 614 -9.15 -115.28 -40.96
N ALA A 615 -9.62 -116.03 -41.96
CA ALA A 615 -9.59 -117.50 -41.94
C ALA A 615 -8.24 -118.16 -42.28
N THR A 616 -7.23 -117.38 -42.71
CA THR A 616 -5.96 -117.90 -43.23
C THR A 616 -4.78 -117.01 -42.80
N VAL A 617 -3.73 -117.61 -42.26
CA VAL A 617 -2.41 -116.97 -42.07
C VAL A 617 -1.47 -117.44 -43.19
N ASP A 618 -1.24 -116.58 -44.18
CA ASP A 618 -0.29 -116.87 -45.26
C ASP A 618 1.14 -116.47 -44.86
N PHE A 619 2.07 -117.43 -44.97
CA PHE A 619 3.50 -117.23 -44.72
C PHE A 619 4.31 -117.00 -46.00
N GLY A 620 3.66 -116.94 -47.17
CA GLY A 620 4.24 -116.64 -48.47
C GLY A 620 5.07 -115.35 -48.48
N GLY A 621 6.20 -115.40 -49.18
CA GLY A 621 6.96 -114.22 -49.58
C GLY A 621 6.87 -114.00 -51.07
N THR A 622 7.36 -112.87 -51.56
CA THR A 622 7.54 -112.60 -53.00
C THR A 622 8.48 -113.58 -53.70
N ALA A 623 9.25 -114.37 -52.94
CA ALA A 623 10.09 -115.47 -53.41
C ALA A 623 9.44 -116.87 -53.28
N GLY A 624 8.15 -116.96 -52.93
CA GLY A 624 7.41 -118.21 -52.77
C GLY A 624 7.18 -118.62 -51.30
N ALA A 625 6.81 -119.89 -51.11
CA ALA A 625 6.51 -120.46 -49.80
C ALA A 625 7.75 -120.52 -48.89
N ARG A 626 7.58 -120.19 -47.61
CA ARG A 626 8.65 -120.22 -46.60
C ARG A 626 8.59 -121.50 -45.78
N VAL A 627 9.76 -122.03 -45.39
CA VAL A 627 9.84 -123.15 -44.44
C VAL A 627 9.54 -122.64 -43.03
N LEU A 628 8.45 -123.12 -42.45
CA LEU A 628 8.11 -122.84 -41.05
C LEU A 628 8.97 -123.73 -40.13
N THR A 629 9.93 -123.13 -39.43
CA THR A 629 10.87 -123.82 -38.52
C THR A 629 10.67 -123.36 -37.08
N GLY A 630 11.15 -124.16 -36.12
CA GLY A 630 10.89 -123.95 -34.68
C GLY A 630 9.52 -124.46 -34.18
N VAL A 631 8.75 -125.12 -35.05
CA VAL A 631 7.48 -125.76 -34.69
C VAL A 631 7.76 -127.03 -33.86
N ALA A 632 7.05 -127.20 -32.74
CA ALA A 632 7.10 -128.42 -31.95
C ALA A 632 6.42 -129.59 -32.68
N ALA A 633 6.71 -130.82 -32.28
CA ALA A 633 6.06 -132.01 -32.84
C ALA A 633 4.55 -132.02 -32.51
N GLY A 634 3.71 -131.66 -33.47
CA GLY A 634 2.25 -131.57 -33.30
C GLY A 634 1.62 -132.91 -32.88
N ASN A 635 0.59 -132.86 -32.04
CA ASN A 635 -0.02 -134.05 -31.46
C ASN A 635 -0.79 -134.85 -32.54
N VAL A 636 -0.31 -136.05 -32.90
CA VAL A 636 -0.89 -136.86 -33.99
C VAL A 636 -2.04 -137.73 -33.46
N THR A 637 -3.15 -137.07 -33.11
CA THR A 637 -4.40 -137.71 -32.67
C THR A 637 -5.56 -137.34 -33.58
N ALA A 638 -6.58 -138.20 -33.67
CA ALA A 638 -7.79 -137.89 -34.41
C ALA A 638 -8.45 -136.60 -33.87
N GLY A 639 -8.69 -135.63 -34.76
CA GLY A 639 -9.24 -134.31 -34.41
C GLY A 639 -8.19 -133.25 -34.01
N SER A 640 -6.89 -133.56 -34.06
CA SER A 640 -5.84 -132.55 -33.86
C SER A 640 -5.75 -131.58 -35.05
N THR A 641 -5.46 -130.31 -34.74
CA THR A 641 -5.17 -129.25 -35.72
C THR A 641 -3.71 -128.79 -35.67
N ASP A 642 -2.85 -129.49 -34.93
CA ASP A 642 -1.43 -129.13 -34.80
C ASP A 642 -0.67 -129.36 -36.11
N ALA A 643 0.29 -128.48 -36.40
CA ALA A 643 1.20 -128.66 -37.53
C ALA A 643 2.18 -129.82 -37.26
N VAL A 644 2.13 -130.87 -38.10
CA VAL A 644 3.04 -132.01 -38.01
C VAL A 644 4.43 -131.69 -38.58
N THR A 645 5.48 -132.18 -37.92
CA THR A 645 6.88 -131.92 -38.30
C THR A 645 7.46 -133.03 -39.18
N GLY A 646 8.49 -132.71 -39.98
CA GLY A 646 9.13 -133.68 -40.87
C GLY A 646 9.71 -134.92 -40.17
N SER A 647 10.08 -134.81 -38.89
CA SER A 647 10.54 -135.93 -38.08
C SER A 647 9.44 -136.99 -37.81
N GLN A 648 8.18 -136.55 -37.71
CA GLN A 648 7.03 -137.43 -37.47
C GLN A 648 6.61 -138.16 -38.75
N LEU A 649 6.77 -137.51 -39.91
CA LEU A 649 6.60 -138.16 -41.21
C LEU A 649 7.70 -139.20 -41.47
N TYR A 650 8.96 -138.88 -41.18
CA TYR A 650 10.09 -139.81 -41.33
C TYR A 650 9.95 -141.07 -40.44
N ALA A 651 9.40 -140.94 -39.23
CA ALA A 651 9.07 -142.07 -38.37
C ALA A 651 7.97 -142.97 -38.96
N THR A 652 7.15 -142.47 -39.88
CA THR A 652 6.09 -143.24 -40.56
C THR A 652 6.65 -144.06 -41.72
N ASP A 653 7.56 -143.50 -42.53
CA ASP A 653 8.20 -144.22 -43.66
C ASP A 653 9.00 -145.46 -43.20
N GLN A 654 9.69 -145.39 -42.07
CA GLN A 654 10.45 -146.53 -41.52
C GLN A 654 9.55 -147.74 -41.22
N ASN A 655 8.29 -147.52 -40.82
CA ASN A 655 7.33 -148.59 -40.58
C ASN A 655 6.85 -149.28 -41.87
N ALA A 656 6.83 -148.57 -43.01
CA ALA A 656 6.37 -149.10 -44.29
C ALA A 656 7.35 -150.13 -44.90
N ALA A 657 8.64 -150.05 -44.58
CA ALA A 657 9.65 -150.98 -45.08
C ALA A 657 9.53 -152.38 -44.43
N ALA A 658 9.35 -152.44 -43.10
CA ALA A 658 9.28 -153.70 -42.34
C ALA A 658 8.03 -154.55 -42.65
N ALA A 659 6.94 -153.92 -43.08
CA ALA A 659 5.69 -154.60 -43.40
C ALA A 659 5.84 -155.59 -44.57
N ARG A 660 6.73 -155.33 -45.54
CA ARG A 660 6.80 -156.11 -46.77
C ARG A 660 7.42 -157.49 -46.59
N THR A 661 8.47 -157.61 -45.78
CA THR A 661 9.07 -158.91 -45.41
C THR A 661 8.17 -159.74 -44.50
N SER A 662 7.24 -159.09 -43.77
CA SER A 662 6.31 -159.77 -42.87
C SER A 662 5.14 -160.43 -43.61
N ALA A 663 4.76 -159.96 -44.81
CA ALA A 663 3.64 -160.52 -45.59
C ALA A 663 3.86 -162.01 -45.95
N ASP A 664 5.04 -162.34 -46.47
CA ASP A 664 5.39 -163.71 -46.92
C ASP A 664 5.55 -164.72 -45.76
N ALA A 665 5.64 -164.23 -44.52
CA ALA A 665 5.73 -165.02 -43.29
C ALA A 665 4.40 -165.07 -42.50
N ALA A 666 3.62 -163.99 -42.53
CA ALA A 666 2.30 -163.91 -41.91
C ALA A 666 1.32 -164.95 -42.50
N HIS A 667 1.48 -165.28 -43.79
CA HIS A 667 0.74 -166.35 -44.47
C HIS A 667 0.94 -167.76 -43.86
N ARG A 668 1.86 -167.94 -42.90
CA ARG A 668 2.05 -169.19 -42.14
C ARG A 668 2.06 -169.04 -40.61
N THR A 669 2.23 -167.83 -40.07
CA THR A 669 2.40 -167.60 -38.62
C THR A 669 1.15 -167.02 -37.94
N ALA A 670 0.00 -167.02 -38.62
CA ALA A 670 -1.29 -166.52 -38.12
C ALA A 670 -1.89 -167.29 -36.90
N ASN A 671 -1.17 -168.26 -36.32
CA ASN A 671 -1.74 -169.32 -35.48
C ASN A 671 -1.16 -169.45 -34.05
N THR A 672 -0.35 -168.52 -33.49
CA THR A 672 0.31 -168.80 -32.17
C THR A 672 0.59 -167.66 -31.17
N ALA A 673 1.09 -166.47 -31.56
CA ALA A 673 1.98 -165.68 -30.67
C ALA A 673 1.35 -164.59 -29.73
N LEU A 674 0.22 -164.86 -29.08
CA LEU A 674 -0.62 -163.88 -28.35
C LEU A 674 -0.07 -163.34 -26.97
N ALA A 675 1.21 -163.55 -26.62
CA ALA A 675 1.59 -163.69 -25.21
C ALA A 675 2.04 -162.44 -24.40
N ASN A 676 3.15 -161.75 -24.76
CA ASN A 676 4.00 -161.10 -23.73
C ASN A 676 4.35 -159.61 -23.98
N ALA A 677 3.75 -158.69 -23.21
CA ALA A 677 4.16 -157.28 -23.10
C ALA A 677 5.03 -157.01 -21.85
N ALA A 678 5.46 -155.76 -21.62
CA ALA A 678 5.20 -154.98 -20.38
C ALA A 678 6.23 -153.88 -20.01
N ARG A 679 7.54 -154.12 -20.17
CA ARG A 679 8.43 -153.94 -18.99
C ARG A 679 9.41 -152.75 -18.94
N ALA A 680 9.24 -151.67 -19.71
CA ALA A 680 10.24 -150.58 -19.79
C ALA A 680 9.69 -149.13 -19.81
N LEU A 681 9.91 -148.38 -18.73
CA LEU A 681 9.72 -146.92 -18.57
C LEU A 681 10.40 -146.51 -17.23
N ARG A 682 11.44 -145.65 -17.20
CA ARG A 682 12.05 -145.25 -15.90
C ARG A 682 12.95 -143.99 -15.79
N THR A 683 13.73 -143.61 -16.80
CA THR A 683 14.94 -142.77 -16.56
C THR A 683 14.78 -141.30 -16.97
N ALA A 684 14.05 -140.50 -16.19
CA ALA A 684 13.64 -139.14 -16.58
C ALA A 684 14.26 -137.97 -15.77
N GLU A 685 15.06 -138.24 -14.73
CA GLU A 685 15.39 -137.27 -13.67
C GLU A 685 16.88 -136.85 -13.72
N THR A 686 17.21 -135.53 -13.65
CA THR A 686 18.46 -134.95 -13.04
C THR A 686 18.53 -133.40 -13.09
N ALA A 687 18.64 -132.77 -14.27
CA ALA A 687 19.55 -131.62 -14.46
C ALA A 687 19.00 -130.18 -14.18
N ILE A 688 18.46 -129.91 -12.99
CA ILE A 688 17.81 -128.63 -12.59
C ILE A 688 18.78 -127.50 -12.12
N ALA A 689 20.10 -127.66 -12.27
CA ALA A 689 21.08 -127.07 -11.34
C ALA A 689 21.36 -125.54 -11.34
N ASN A 690 21.49 -124.87 -12.50
CA ASN A 690 22.38 -123.68 -12.58
C ASN A 690 21.66 -122.31 -12.69
N ALA A 691 21.13 -121.80 -11.58
CA ALA A 691 20.46 -120.49 -11.50
C ALA A 691 21.09 -119.51 -10.48
N VAL A 692 22.43 -119.44 -10.43
CA VAL A 692 23.17 -118.95 -9.23
C VAL A 692 23.65 -117.49 -9.30
N ASP A 693 24.12 -116.99 -10.44
CA ASP A 693 25.10 -115.88 -10.46
C ASP A 693 24.51 -114.45 -10.31
N ALA A 694 23.19 -114.30 -10.18
CA ALA A 694 22.50 -113.00 -10.14
C ALA A 694 22.68 -112.19 -8.81
N ARG A 695 23.62 -112.57 -7.93
CA ARG A 695 23.65 -112.13 -6.52
C ARG A 695 24.72 -111.08 -6.16
N ALA A 696 25.75 -110.87 -6.99
CA ALA A 696 27.01 -110.25 -6.55
C ALA A 696 27.05 -108.70 -6.44
N ALA A 697 26.07 -107.97 -6.96
CA ALA A 697 26.23 -106.52 -7.25
C ALA A 697 25.88 -105.55 -6.09
N ALA A 698 25.30 -106.01 -4.98
CA ALA A 698 24.67 -105.12 -3.99
C ALA A 698 25.59 -104.60 -2.86
N ASP A 699 26.61 -105.35 -2.45
CA ASP A 699 27.20 -105.22 -1.10
C ASP A 699 28.32 -104.16 -0.97
N HIS A 700 28.53 -103.29 -1.97
CA HIS A 700 29.62 -102.30 -1.92
C HIS A 700 29.21 -100.91 -1.37
N ALA A 701 27.92 -100.57 -1.36
CA ALA A 701 27.46 -99.22 -0.98
C ALA A 701 27.52 -98.93 0.54
N GLN A 702 27.38 -99.95 1.39
CA GLN A 702 27.06 -99.77 2.81
C GLN A 702 28.23 -99.30 3.71
N ARG A 703 29.48 -99.36 3.24
CA ARG A 703 30.66 -99.18 4.12
C ARG A 703 31.11 -97.74 4.34
N SER A 704 30.91 -96.82 3.38
CA SER A 704 31.42 -95.45 3.48
C SER A 704 30.67 -94.54 4.47
N ALA A 705 29.56 -94.99 5.06
CA ALA A 705 28.70 -94.17 5.92
C ALA A 705 29.24 -94.01 7.36
N ASN A 706 30.01 -94.97 7.86
CA ASN A 706 30.27 -95.09 9.31
C ASN A 706 31.48 -94.29 9.80
N ASP A 707 32.49 -94.05 8.96
CA ASP A 707 33.74 -93.39 9.38
C ASP A 707 33.56 -91.88 9.67
N ALA A 708 32.55 -91.25 9.09
CA ALA A 708 32.29 -89.82 9.24
C ALA A 708 31.91 -89.40 10.67
N GLN A 709 31.35 -90.31 11.48
CA GLN A 709 30.76 -89.98 12.78
C GLN A 709 31.80 -89.80 13.91
N ALA A 710 33.03 -90.28 13.74
CA ALA A 710 34.09 -90.16 14.75
C ALA A 710 34.70 -88.73 14.84
N ALA A 711 34.67 -87.95 13.76
CA ALA A 711 35.34 -86.64 13.70
C ALA A 711 34.60 -85.54 14.49
N ALA A 712 33.26 -85.60 14.54
CA ALA A 712 32.42 -84.54 15.11
C ALA A 712 32.68 -84.30 16.62
N ASN A 713 32.92 -85.36 17.39
CA ASN A 713 32.95 -85.30 18.85
C ASN A 713 34.19 -84.59 19.45
N LYS A 714 35.18 -84.19 18.64
CA LYS A 714 36.35 -83.43 19.11
C LYS A 714 36.20 -81.91 18.96
N ALA A 715 35.24 -81.42 18.18
CA ALA A 715 35.06 -79.99 17.95
C ALA A 715 34.34 -79.26 19.10
N LEU A 716 33.50 -79.96 19.86
CA LEU A 716 32.57 -79.35 20.82
C LEU A 716 33.26 -78.76 22.07
N ALA A 717 34.46 -79.24 22.42
CA ALA A 717 35.18 -78.82 23.63
C ALA A 717 35.77 -77.39 23.54
N SER A 718 36.04 -76.89 22.33
CA SER A 718 36.71 -75.58 22.14
C SER A 718 35.74 -74.38 22.15
N GLY A 719 34.44 -74.61 21.98
CA GLY A 719 33.45 -73.53 21.80
C GLY A 719 33.11 -72.74 23.06
N VAL A 720 33.23 -73.35 24.26
CA VAL A 720 32.74 -72.76 25.51
C VAL A 720 33.57 -71.54 25.93
N ALA A 721 34.90 -71.62 25.86
CA ALA A 721 35.80 -70.52 26.24
C ALA A 721 35.70 -69.28 25.32
N ALA A 722 35.23 -69.44 24.08
CA ALA A 722 35.04 -68.33 23.15
C ALA A 722 33.84 -67.44 23.55
N SER A 723 32.81 -68.01 24.18
CA SER A 723 31.55 -67.31 24.49
C SER A 723 31.71 -66.22 25.54
N GLU A 724 32.44 -66.47 26.63
CA GLU A 724 32.62 -65.48 27.71
C GLU A 724 33.42 -64.24 27.27
N THR A 725 34.36 -64.41 26.34
CA THR A 725 35.15 -63.30 25.77
C THR A 725 34.29 -62.45 24.83
N ALA A 726 33.48 -63.07 23.98
CA ALA A 726 32.54 -62.37 23.10
C ALA A 726 31.51 -61.54 23.89
N ASN A 727 30.99 -62.08 24.99
CA ASN A 727 29.99 -61.38 25.81
C ASN A 727 30.55 -60.10 26.48
N LYS A 728 31.83 -60.09 26.88
CA LYS A 728 32.50 -58.87 27.37
C LYS A 728 32.74 -57.84 26.26
N ALA A 729 33.10 -58.28 25.05
CA ALA A 729 33.25 -57.39 23.90
C ALA A 729 31.92 -56.71 23.53
N LEU A 730 30.81 -57.45 23.55
CA LEU A 730 29.47 -56.94 23.23
C LEU A 730 28.98 -55.88 24.24
N ALA A 731 29.28 -56.05 25.53
CA ALA A 731 28.97 -55.05 26.57
C ALA A 731 29.75 -53.73 26.36
N ASN A 732 31.05 -53.81 26.04
CA ASN A 732 31.87 -52.64 25.75
C ASN A 732 31.41 -51.93 24.47
N ALA A 733 31.08 -52.68 23.41
CA ALA A 733 30.51 -52.13 22.18
C ALA A 733 29.17 -51.42 22.42
N THR A 734 28.29 -51.98 23.26
CA THR A 734 27.01 -51.35 23.64
C THR A 734 27.22 -50.03 24.39
N THR A 735 28.26 -49.93 25.22
CA THR A 735 28.60 -48.70 25.95
C THR A 735 29.21 -47.64 25.02
N ALA A 736 30.08 -48.05 24.09
CA ALA A 736 30.63 -47.17 23.06
C ALA A 736 29.52 -46.65 22.11
N GLN A 737 28.55 -47.49 21.76
CA GLN A 737 27.40 -47.09 20.93
C GLN A 737 26.56 -46.01 21.63
N ARG A 738 26.24 -46.18 22.93
CA ARG A 738 25.54 -45.12 23.69
C ARG A 738 26.33 -43.81 23.78
N ALA A 739 27.65 -43.88 23.91
CA ALA A 739 28.49 -42.68 23.88
C ALA A 739 28.46 -42.00 22.50
N ALA A 740 28.47 -42.77 21.41
CA ALA A 740 28.32 -42.25 20.05
C ALA A 740 26.92 -41.65 19.80
N ASP A 741 25.85 -42.27 20.27
CA ASP A 741 24.49 -41.74 20.13
C ASP A 741 24.24 -40.48 20.99
N VAL A 742 24.86 -40.37 22.18
CA VAL A 742 24.84 -39.12 22.97
C VAL A 742 25.70 -38.02 22.32
N ALA A 743 26.84 -38.38 21.71
CA ALA A 743 27.63 -37.44 20.91
C ALA A 743 26.86 -36.96 19.67
N ARG A 744 26.12 -37.87 19.02
CA ARG A 744 25.24 -37.57 17.88
C ARG A 744 24.07 -36.67 18.29
N GLN A 745 23.36 -36.97 19.37
CA GLN A 745 22.34 -36.06 19.92
C GLN A 745 22.89 -34.65 20.25
N LYS A 746 24.14 -34.55 20.73
CA LYS A 746 24.80 -33.25 20.93
C LYS A 746 25.15 -32.56 19.61
N ALA A 747 25.57 -33.30 18.58
CA ALA A 747 25.76 -32.77 17.23
C ALA A 747 24.42 -32.32 16.61
N ASP A 748 23.36 -33.11 16.74
CA ASP A 748 22.00 -32.79 16.28
C ASP A 748 21.45 -31.55 17.02
N THR A 749 21.73 -31.39 18.32
CA THR A 749 21.37 -30.20 19.10
C THR A 749 22.19 -28.96 18.68
N ALA A 750 23.49 -29.13 18.40
CA ALA A 750 24.34 -28.07 17.90
C ALA A 750 23.95 -27.65 16.47
N GLN A 751 23.59 -28.60 15.62
CA GLN A 751 23.05 -28.36 14.28
C GLN A 751 21.72 -27.65 14.37
N HIS A 752 20.77 -28.11 15.19
CA HIS A 752 19.51 -27.40 15.41
C HIS A 752 19.73 -25.97 15.93
N THR A 753 20.72 -25.75 16.80
CA THR A 753 21.11 -24.40 17.26
C THR A 753 21.70 -23.55 16.12
N ALA A 754 22.51 -24.15 15.24
CA ALA A 754 23.04 -23.50 14.05
C ALA A 754 21.93 -23.20 13.03
N ASP A 755 20.98 -24.10 12.83
CA ASP A 755 19.80 -23.91 11.97
C ASP A 755 18.87 -22.83 12.53
N LEU A 756 18.76 -22.72 13.87
CA LEU A 756 18.04 -21.63 14.53
C LEU A 756 18.80 -20.30 14.37
N ALA A 757 20.14 -20.31 14.44
CA ALA A 757 20.96 -19.13 14.17
C ALA A 757 20.90 -18.71 12.68
N VAL A 758 20.88 -19.66 11.74
CA VAL A 758 20.68 -19.42 10.30
C VAL A 758 19.25 -18.99 10.02
N GLY A 759 18.24 -19.52 10.73
CA GLY A 759 16.85 -19.09 10.64
C GLY A 759 16.66 -17.67 11.18
N ASN A 760 17.31 -17.32 12.29
CA ASN A 760 17.35 -15.97 12.83
C ASN A 760 18.13 -15.02 11.91
N ALA A 761 19.26 -15.46 11.35
CA ALA A 761 20.02 -14.69 10.36
C ALA A 761 19.25 -14.50 9.05
N ALA A 762 18.53 -15.50 8.56
CA ALA A 762 17.67 -15.41 7.39
C ALA A 762 16.39 -14.60 7.67
N THR A 763 15.92 -14.54 8.92
CA THR A 763 14.83 -13.66 9.34
C THR A 763 15.32 -12.22 9.46
N ALA A 764 16.50 -11.99 10.03
CA ALA A 764 17.18 -10.70 10.03
C ALA A 764 17.53 -10.24 8.61
N HIS A 765 17.94 -11.15 7.72
CA HIS A 765 18.15 -10.88 6.30
C HIS A 765 16.81 -10.58 5.61
N LYS A 766 15.73 -11.31 5.89
CA LYS A 766 14.38 -10.95 5.40
C LYS A 766 13.90 -9.60 5.92
N ILE A 767 14.22 -9.23 7.16
CA ILE A 767 13.92 -7.91 7.73
C ILE A 767 14.80 -6.85 7.07
N ALA A 768 16.07 -7.14 6.78
CA ALA A 768 16.98 -6.26 6.05
C ALA A 768 16.59 -6.14 4.56
N ASP A 769 16.11 -7.20 3.92
CA ASP A 769 15.60 -7.23 2.55
C ASP A 769 14.22 -6.58 2.47
N THR A 770 13.40 -6.67 3.53
CA THR A 770 12.14 -5.93 3.64
C THR A 770 12.41 -4.47 3.98
N ALA A 771 13.44 -4.15 4.76
CA ALA A 771 13.88 -2.78 5.00
C ALA A 771 14.56 -2.18 3.78
N LEU A 772 15.30 -2.96 2.99
CA LEU A 772 15.92 -2.57 1.73
C LEU A 772 14.88 -2.52 0.61
N ALA A 773 13.86 -3.38 0.61
CA ALA A 773 12.71 -3.28 -0.30
C ALA A 773 11.77 -2.15 0.11
N ASN A 774 11.59 -1.85 1.39
CA ASN A 774 10.85 -0.67 1.85
C ASN A 774 11.66 0.60 1.62
N ALA A 775 12.98 0.60 1.78
CA ALA A 775 13.86 1.70 1.42
C ALA A 775 13.95 1.85 -0.10
N ALA A 776 13.98 0.77 -0.87
CA ALA A 776 13.92 0.82 -2.34
C ALA A 776 12.51 1.14 -2.85
N THR A 777 11.44 0.84 -2.11
CA THR A 777 10.06 1.27 -2.43
C THR A 777 9.83 2.70 -1.98
N ALA A 778 10.45 3.18 -0.91
CA ALA A 778 10.44 4.58 -0.47
C ALA A 778 11.33 5.44 -1.37
N GLN A 779 12.51 4.95 -1.77
CA GLN A 779 13.36 5.54 -2.78
C GLN A 779 12.66 5.49 -4.14
N GLN A 780 12.07 4.37 -4.55
CA GLN A 780 11.21 4.35 -5.75
C GLN A 780 9.99 5.24 -5.60
N THR A 781 9.42 5.47 -4.40
CA THR A 781 8.30 6.40 -4.21
C THR A 781 8.75 7.86 -4.19
N ALA A 782 9.98 8.14 -3.75
CA ALA A 782 10.61 9.46 -3.81
C ALA A 782 11.08 9.77 -5.24
N ASP A 783 11.71 8.82 -5.93
CA ASP A 783 12.10 8.87 -7.33
C ASP A 783 10.86 8.88 -8.24
N LEU A 784 9.77 8.20 -7.86
CA LEU A 784 8.46 8.27 -8.53
C LEU A 784 7.68 9.52 -8.11
N ALA A 785 7.96 10.17 -6.99
CA ALA A 785 7.47 11.53 -6.72
C ALA A 785 8.26 12.56 -7.54
N LEU A 786 9.56 12.34 -7.73
CA LEU A 786 10.45 13.15 -8.56
C LEU A 786 10.23 12.92 -10.07
N ALA A 787 9.73 11.73 -10.46
CA ALA A 787 9.39 11.35 -11.83
C ALA A 787 7.89 11.41 -12.15
N ASN A 788 6.98 11.41 -11.17
CA ASN A 788 5.61 11.93 -11.31
C ASN A 788 5.56 13.46 -11.10
N GLY A 789 6.66 14.04 -10.62
CA GLY A 789 7.20 15.34 -11.05
C GLY A 789 7.47 15.43 -12.57
N LYS A 790 6.98 14.48 -13.36
CA LYS A 790 6.74 14.54 -14.82
C LYS A 790 6.14 15.85 -15.32
N TYR A 791 5.41 16.56 -14.46
CA TYR A 791 4.80 17.84 -14.75
C TYR A 791 5.59 19.05 -14.23
N PHE A 792 6.51 18.88 -13.28
CA PHE A 792 7.38 19.95 -12.77
C PHE A 792 8.76 19.44 -12.33
N ARG A 793 9.80 19.87 -13.04
CA ARG A 793 11.21 19.77 -12.62
C ARG A 793 11.77 21.18 -12.45
N ALA A 794 12.06 21.58 -11.22
CA ALA A 794 12.70 22.85 -10.93
C ALA A 794 14.21 22.66 -10.77
N ASN A 795 15.01 23.29 -11.65
CA ASN A 795 16.45 23.42 -11.49
C ASN A 795 16.74 24.88 -11.13
N MET A 796 17.17 25.15 -9.89
CA MET A 796 17.37 26.51 -9.37
C MET A 796 18.75 26.62 -8.70
N THR A 797 19.49 27.67 -9.04
CA THR A 797 20.86 27.93 -8.57
C THR A 797 21.06 29.38 -8.07
N GLY A 798 19.96 30.04 -7.70
CA GLY A 798 19.92 31.41 -7.19
C GLY A 798 18.76 31.58 -6.20
N ASP A 799 18.41 32.81 -5.85
CA ASP A 799 17.41 33.11 -4.83
C ASP A 799 16.06 32.41 -5.08
N GLY A 800 15.41 31.98 -3.98
CA GLY A 800 14.16 31.23 -4.05
C GLY A 800 12.98 32.05 -4.59
N PRO A 801 11.98 31.41 -5.21
CA PRO A 801 10.77 32.06 -5.71
C PRO A 801 9.96 32.69 -4.56
N GLN A 802 9.56 33.95 -4.73
CA GLN A 802 8.86 34.74 -3.73
C GLN A 802 7.36 34.88 -4.07
N ALA A 803 6.53 33.99 -3.54
CA ALA A 803 5.06 34.08 -3.63
C ALA A 803 4.50 34.79 -2.39
N THR A 804 4.37 36.11 -2.45
CA THR A 804 3.99 36.96 -1.31
C THR A 804 2.55 37.51 -1.39
N GLY A 805 1.93 37.51 -2.57
CA GLY A 805 0.52 37.86 -2.73
C GLY A 805 -0.44 36.73 -2.34
N THR A 806 -1.67 37.05 -1.96
CA THR A 806 -2.68 36.05 -1.57
C THR A 806 -3.02 35.17 -2.77
N ASN A 807 -2.98 33.84 -2.62
CA ASN A 807 -3.15 32.87 -3.72
C ASN A 807 -2.16 33.06 -4.90
N SER A 808 -1.01 33.70 -4.70
CA SER A 808 0.02 33.87 -5.74
C SER A 808 0.80 32.59 -6.03
N MET A 809 1.48 32.55 -7.19
CA MET A 809 2.30 31.42 -7.65
C MET A 809 3.64 31.93 -8.19
N ALA A 810 4.76 31.63 -7.52
CA ALA A 810 6.10 31.96 -7.98
C ALA A 810 6.91 30.68 -8.27
N MET A 811 7.51 30.54 -9.46
CA MET A 811 8.26 29.36 -9.88
C MET A 811 9.45 29.73 -10.79
N GLY A 812 10.67 29.59 -10.25
CA GLY A 812 11.93 29.91 -10.92
C GLY A 812 12.82 30.77 -10.03
N ALA A 813 14.14 30.67 -10.18
CA ALA A 813 15.07 31.44 -9.35
C ALA A 813 14.89 32.94 -9.58
N GLY A 814 14.80 33.72 -8.49
CA GLY A 814 14.53 35.15 -8.52
C GLY A 814 13.11 35.55 -8.96
N SER A 815 12.18 34.60 -9.18
CA SER A 815 10.79 34.97 -9.51
C SER A 815 10.06 35.58 -8.31
N THR A 816 9.23 36.59 -8.55
CA THR A 816 8.49 37.34 -7.52
C THR A 816 7.04 37.54 -7.95
N ALA A 817 6.10 36.96 -7.20
CA ALA A 817 4.65 37.12 -7.36
C ALA A 817 4.09 37.78 -6.08
N SER A 818 3.95 39.11 -6.09
CA SER A 818 3.47 39.88 -4.92
C SER A 818 2.01 40.33 -5.02
N GLY A 819 1.38 40.19 -6.19
CA GLY A 819 -0.01 40.54 -6.40
C GLY A 819 -0.98 39.42 -5.95
N ASP A 820 -2.17 39.79 -5.50
CA ASP A 820 -3.22 38.84 -5.14
C ASP A 820 -3.73 38.05 -6.37
N ARG A 821 -3.46 36.74 -6.37
CA ARG A 821 -3.65 35.78 -7.49
C ARG A 821 -2.64 35.93 -8.63
N SER A 822 -1.55 36.66 -8.42
CA SER A 822 -0.49 36.82 -9.42
C SER A 822 0.28 35.53 -9.69
N VAL A 823 0.85 35.43 -10.89
CA VAL A 823 1.62 34.26 -11.37
C VAL A 823 2.97 34.73 -11.94
N ALA A 824 4.08 34.30 -11.37
CA ALA A 824 5.44 34.56 -11.86
C ALA A 824 6.16 33.22 -12.15
N MET A 825 6.45 32.92 -13.42
CA MET A 825 7.03 31.64 -13.84
C MET A 825 8.24 31.85 -14.76
N GLY A 826 9.46 31.90 -14.20
CA GLY A 826 10.69 32.08 -14.98
C GLY A 826 11.87 32.57 -14.14
N TYR A 827 13.06 32.65 -14.73
CA TYR A 827 14.22 33.26 -14.08
C TYR A 827 14.03 34.78 -13.99
N GLY A 828 13.96 35.32 -12.77
CA GLY A 828 13.72 36.75 -12.56
C GLY A 828 12.37 37.26 -13.06
N ALA A 829 11.35 36.40 -13.20
CA ALA A 829 10.01 36.80 -13.59
C ALA A 829 9.30 37.56 -12.45
N VAL A 830 8.74 38.74 -12.73
CA VAL A 830 8.13 39.62 -11.73
C VAL A 830 6.66 39.89 -12.09
N ALA A 831 5.75 39.63 -11.14
CA ALA A 831 4.32 39.93 -11.19
C ALA A 831 3.91 40.67 -9.90
N LYS A 832 3.72 41.99 -9.97
CA LYS A 832 3.65 42.82 -8.75
C LYS A 832 2.25 43.06 -8.19
N ASP A 833 1.29 43.36 -9.06
CA ASP A 833 0.04 44.03 -8.70
C ASP A 833 -1.16 43.12 -9.05
N GLY A 834 -2.05 42.92 -8.08
CA GLY A 834 -3.28 42.13 -8.22
C GLY A 834 -3.10 40.82 -9.01
N ALA A 835 -3.92 40.60 -10.03
CA ALA A 835 -3.98 39.36 -10.81
C ALA A 835 -2.92 39.27 -11.94
N ALA A 836 -1.79 39.97 -11.84
CA ALA A 836 -0.74 40.01 -12.87
C ALA A 836 -0.10 38.65 -13.18
N VAL A 837 0.24 38.42 -14.45
CA VAL A 837 0.83 37.19 -14.98
C VAL A 837 2.15 37.49 -15.69
N SER A 838 3.23 36.83 -15.31
CA SER A 838 4.60 37.05 -15.80
C SER A 838 5.27 35.70 -16.07
N ILE A 839 5.51 35.34 -17.34
CA ILE A 839 5.89 33.97 -17.75
C ILE A 839 7.08 34.00 -18.72
N GLY A 840 8.20 33.43 -18.29
CA GLY A 840 9.50 33.39 -18.96
C GLY A 840 10.53 34.32 -18.28
N ALA A 841 11.75 34.41 -18.82
CA ALA A 841 12.83 35.10 -18.12
C ALA A 841 12.68 36.64 -18.16
N GLY A 842 13.07 37.31 -17.07
CA GLY A 842 13.18 38.77 -16.97
C GLY A 842 11.91 39.60 -17.19
N ASN A 843 10.73 38.98 -17.30
CA ASN A 843 9.47 39.69 -17.54
C ASN A 843 9.03 40.50 -16.31
N VAL A 844 8.40 41.66 -16.55
CA VAL A 844 7.80 42.50 -15.52
C VAL A 844 6.34 42.75 -15.87
N ALA A 845 5.42 42.21 -15.09
CA ALA A 845 4.00 42.58 -15.08
C ALA A 845 3.70 43.36 -13.79
N SER A 846 3.26 44.62 -13.89
CA SER A 846 3.05 45.50 -12.73
C SER A 846 1.89 46.48 -12.88
N GLY A 847 0.89 46.14 -13.68
CA GLY A 847 -0.47 46.65 -13.53
C GLY A 847 -1.37 45.50 -13.06
N ASP A 848 -2.47 45.78 -12.37
CA ASP A 848 -3.43 44.73 -12.01
C ASP A 848 -3.99 44.05 -13.27
N GLY A 849 -4.00 42.72 -13.27
CA GLY A 849 -4.37 41.89 -14.42
C GLY A 849 -3.42 41.98 -15.63
N ALA A 850 -2.27 42.66 -15.54
CA ALA A 850 -1.31 42.76 -16.65
C ALA A 850 -0.63 41.43 -16.97
N VAL A 851 -0.32 41.17 -18.23
CA VAL A 851 0.18 39.88 -18.74
C VAL A 851 1.47 40.09 -19.55
N ALA A 852 2.61 39.64 -19.02
CA ALA A 852 3.91 39.65 -19.69
C ALA A 852 4.38 38.21 -19.98
N ILE A 853 4.54 37.81 -21.25
CA ILE A 853 4.89 36.42 -21.62
C ILE A 853 6.00 36.40 -22.67
N GLY A 854 7.14 35.77 -22.34
CA GLY A 854 8.27 35.55 -23.24
C GLY A 854 9.60 35.84 -22.56
N ASP A 855 10.51 36.56 -23.22
CA ASP A 855 11.84 36.85 -22.67
C ASP A 855 12.47 38.08 -23.35
N PRO A 856 12.72 39.20 -22.66
CA PRO A 856 11.96 39.74 -21.52
C PRO A 856 10.88 40.72 -22.02
N ASN A 857 9.78 40.92 -21.30
CA ASN A 857 8.72 41.87 -21.66
C ASN A 857 8.28 42.71 -20.46
N THR A 858 7.75 43.90 -20.71
CA THR A 858 7.28 44.85 -19.68
C THR A 858 5.82 45.21 -19.92
N ALA A 859 4.93 44.91 -18.97
CA ALA A 859 3.51 45.26 -18.99
C ALA A 859 3.12 45.98 -17.70
N THR A 860 2.89 47.30 -17.75
CA THR A 860 2.70 48.14 -16.55
C THR A 860 1.34 48.83 -16.47
N GLY A 861 0.60 48.93 -17.56
CA GLY A 861 -0.77 49.46 -17.55
C GLY A 861 -1.77 48.45 -16.97
N LEU A 862 -2.90 48.94 -16.47
CA LEU A 862 -4.01 48.14 -15.97
C LEU A 862 -4.50 47.18 -17.08
N GLY A 863 -4.44 45.87 -16.86
CA GLY A 863 -4.80 44.86 -17.86
C GLY A 863 -3.94 44.86 -19.14
N ALA A 864 -2.77 45.50 -19.15
CA ALA A 864 -1.90 45.57 -20.32
C ALA A 864 -1.26 44.22 -20.66
N VAL A 865 -1.02 43.94 -21.94
CA VAL A 865 -0.55 42.63 -22.44
C VAL A 865 0.72 42.81 -23.29
N ALA A 866 1.84 42.18 -22.91
CA ALA A 866 3.10 42.19 -23.64
C ALA A 866 3.59 40.76 -23.92
N ILE A 867 3.62 40.32 -25.19
CA ILE A 867 3.91 38.93 -25.55
C ILE A 867 5.01 38.82 -26.62
N GLY A 868 6.12 38.17 -26.29
CA GLY A 868 7.21 37.82 -27.21
C GLY A 868 8.61 38.18 -26.68
N ASN A 869 9.38 38.98 -27.42
CA ASN A 869 10.71 39.46 -27.01
C ASN A 869 10.75 41.00 -26.95
N THR A 870 11.23 41.56 -25.84
CA THR A 870 11.50 43.00 -25.64
C THR A 870 10.29 43.91 -25.90
N ASN A 871 9.07 43.42 -25.70
CA ASN A 871 7.85 44.22 -25.87
C ASN A 871 7.54 45.06 -24.61
N THR A 872 6.97 46.24 -24.80
CA THR A 872 6.62 47.19 -23.76
C THR A 872 5.17 47.66 -23.93
N ALA A 873 4.29 47.37 -22.95
CA ALA A 873 2.90 47.82 -22.92
C ALA A 873 2.64 48.63 -21.64
N THR A 874 2.55 49.96 -21.75
CA THR A 874 2.47 50.87 -20.59
C THR A 874 1.13 51.58 -20.43
N GLY A 875 0.32 51.67 -21.48
CA GLY A 875 -1.04 52.24 -21.39
C GLY A 875 -2.05 51.23 -20.83
N ASP A 876 -3.13 51.72 -20.22
CA ASP A 876 -4.17 50.86 -19.67
C ASP A 876 -4.90 50.11 -20.80
N GLY A 877 -5.03 48.79 -20.68
CA GLY A 877 -5.55 47.91 -21.73
C GLY A 877 -4.70 47.83 -23.00
N ALA A 878 -3.46 48.34 -23.00
CA ALA A 878 -2.59 48.32 -24.17
C ALA A 878 -2.04 46.91 -24.46
N VAL A 879 -1.82 46.58 -25.74
CA VAL A 879 -1.43 45.23 -26.20
C VAL A 879 -0.23 45.31 -27.16
N ALA A 880 0.92 44.79 -26.75
CA ALA A 880 2.16 44.72 -27.54
C ALA A 880 2.56 43.26 -27.83
N ILE A 881 2.52 42.82 -29.09
CA ILE A 881 2.73 41.40 -29.47
C ILE A 881 3.76 41.28 -30.59
N GLY A 882 4.83 40.51 -30.34
CA GLY A 882 5.87 40.14 -31.29
C GLY A 882 7.29 40.42 -30.78
N ASN A 883 8.04 41.27 -31.48
CA ASN A 883 9.41 41.62 -31.15
C ASN A 883 9.60 43.15 -31.02
N HIS A 884 10.21 43.63 -29.95
CA HIS A 884 10.56 45.04 -29.73
C HIS A 884 9.40 46.06 -29.92
N ASN A 885 8.14 45.65 -29.70
CA ASN A 885 6.99 46.53 -29.90
C ASN A 885 6.72 47.42 -28.68
N VAL A 886 6.15 48.60 -28.91
CA VAL A 886 5.76 49.57 -27.87
C VAL A 886 4.29 49.93 -28.03
N ALA A 887 3.48 49.68 -27.00
CA ALA A 887 2.09 50.12 -26.90
C ALA A 887 1.94 51.04 -25.67
N ALA A 888 2.05 52.34 -25.90
CA ALA A 888 2.18 53.33 -24.84
C ALA A 888 0.90 54.11 -24.52
N GLY A 889 -0.03 54.24 -25.48
CA GLY A 889 -1.34 54.85 -25.28
C GLY A 889 -2.36 53.90 -24.65
N ASN A 890 -3.40 54.44 -24.03
CA ASN A 890 -4.48 53.65 -23.45
C ASN A 890 -5.29 52.93 -24.54
N GLY A 891 -5.51 51.63 -24.40
CA GLY A 891 -6.13 50.77 -25.40
C GLY A 891 -5.32 50.61 -26.70
N ALA A 892 -4.06 51.04 -26.73
CA ALA A 892 -3.23 51.00 -27.93
C ALA A 892 -2.78 49.57 -28.28
N LEU A 893 -2.75 49.23 -29.57
CA LEU A 893 -2.30 47.92 -30.09
C LEU A 893 -1.03 48.08 -30.92
N ALA A 894 0.03 47.37 -30.57
CA ALA A 894 1.27 47.27 -31.35
C ALA A 894 1.56 45.81 -31.70
N PHE A 895 1.45 45.44 -32.97
CA PHE A 895 1.59 44.05 -33.43
C PHE A 895 2.65 43.94 -34.53
N GLY A 896 3.77 43.26 -34.25
CA GLY A 896 4.80 43.01 -35.26
C GLY A 896 6.22 42.98 -34.72
N ASP A 897 7.09 43.74 -35.37
CA ASP A 897 8.55 43.75 -35.21
C ASP A 897 8.99 45.22 -35.19
N GLY A 898 9.13 45.80 -34.00
CA GLY A 898 9.34 47.24 -33.80
C GLY A 898 8.11 48.13 -34.06
N ALA A 899 6.89 47.60 -33.97
CA ALA A 899 5.67 48.41 -34.08
C ALA A 899 5.48 49.31 -32.84
N ASN A 900 5.00 50.54 -33.03
CA ASN A 900 5.00 51.59 -32.01
C ASN A 900 3.69 52.38 -32.02
N ALA A 901 2.78 52.05 -31.11
CA ALA A 901 1.48 52.70 -30.93
C ALA A 901 1.53 53.64 -29.71
N GLN A 902 1.67 54.94 -29.96
CA GLN A 902 2.05 55.95 -28.95
C GLN A 902 0.89 56.76 -28.37
N ALA A 903 -0.34 56.55 -28.84
CA ALA A 903 -1.48 57.39 -28.51
C ALA A 903 -2.74 56.55 -28.23
N ASP A 904 -3.68 57.12 -27.49
CA ASP A 904 -4.87 56.40 -27.01
C ASP A 904 -5.74 55.90 -28.17
N GLY A 905 -6.13 54.63 -28.11
CA GLY A 905 -6.84 53.93 -29.18
C GLY A 905 -6.05 53.71 -30.48
N SER A 906 -4.74 54.01 -30.53
CA SER A 906 -3.94 53.86 -31.76
C SER A 906 -3.48 52.41 -31.98
N VAL A 907 -3.41 52.00 -33.25
CA VAL A 907 -3.23 50.61 -33.66
C VAL A 907 -2.14 50.51 -34.74
N ALA A 908 -0.93 50.09 -34.37
CA ALA A 908 0.21 49.90 -35.26
C ALA A 908 0.41 48.41 -35.59
N ILE A 909 0.23 48.01 -36.85
CA ILE A 909 0.34 46.61 -37.28
C ILE A 909 1.38 46.47 -38.41
N GLY A 910 2.48 45.78 -38.10
CA GLY A 910 3.56 45.40 -39.02
C GLY A 910 4.92 46.01 -38.67
N ARG A 911 5.98 45.61 -39.41
CA ARG A 911 7.38 45.89 -39.02
C ARG A 911 7.70 47.40 -39.06
N GLY A 912 7.99 47.98 -37.90
CA GLY A 912 8.23 49.42 -37.79
C GLY A 912 7.01 50.28 -38.11
N ALA A 913 5.79 49.75 -38.04
CA ALA A 913 4.58 50.57 -38.15
C ALA A 913 4.50 51.52 -36.93
N ILE A 914 4.20 52.79 -37.15
CA ILE A 914 4.10 53.80 -36.08
C ILE A 914 2.72 54.46 -36.17
N ALA A 915 1.99 54.49 -35.04
CA ALA A 915 0.73 55.22 -34.88
C ALA A 915 0.88 56.24 -33.75
N THR A 916 0.82 57.54 -34.08
CA THR A 916 1.16 58.65 -33.17
C THR A 916 -0.04 59.52 -32.78
N ARG A 917 -1.20 59.29 -33.40
CA ARG A 917 -2.44 60.03 -33.15
C ARG A 917 -3.48 59.14 -32.48
N ALA A 918 -4.38 59.75 -31.71
CA ALA A 918 -5.51 59.03 -31.15
C ALA A 918 -6.42 58.48 -32.28
N ASP A 919 -7.01 57.30 -32.05
CA ASP A 919 -7.84 56.58 -33.02
C ASP A 919 -7.20 56.38 -34.41
N GLU A 920 -5.86 56.25 -34.47
CA GLU A 920 -5.11 56.03 -35.72
C GLU A 920 -4.76 54.56 -35.92
N VAL A 921 -5.25 53.97 -37.02
CA VAL A 921 -4.85 52.62 -37.44
C VAL A 921 -3.77 52.72 -38.52
N ALA A 922 -2.53 52.36 -38.18
CA ALA A 922 -1.37 52.35 -39.06
C ALA A 922 -1.01 50.91 -39.48
N LEU A 923 -1.20 50.57 -40.75
CA LEU A 923 -0.96 49.23 -41.30
C LEU A 923 0.26 49.23 -42.24
N GLY A 924 1.18 48.27 -42.06
CA GLY A 924 2.26 48.00 -43.02
C GLY A 924 3.66 48.05 -42.42
N SER A 925 4.49 48.99 -42.85
CA SER A 925 5.86 49.16 -42.34
C SER A 925 6.31 50.62 -42.36
N ALA A 926 7.44 50.93 -41.71
CA ALA A 926 8.06 52.26 -41.71
C ALA A 926 8.32 52.86 -43.11
N ALA A 927 8.42 52.02 -44.15
CA ALA A 927 8.65 52.44 -45.54
C ALA A 927 7.39 52.35 -46.42
N SER A 928 6.26 51.87 -45.89
CA SER A 928 4.98 51.71 -46.60
C SER A 928 3.86 51.56 -45.56
N THR A 929 3.32 52.68 -45.09
CA THR A 929 2.27 52.72 -44.06
C THR A 929 0.97 53.23 -44.66
N TYR A 930 -0.13 52.50 -44.45
CA TYR A 930 -1.49 52.98 -44.67
C TYR A 930 -2.08 53.41 -43.33
N THR A 931 -2.25 54.72 -43.13
CA THR A 931 -2.81 55.31 -41.90
C THR A 931 -4.27 55.69 -42.09
N LEU A 932 -5.17 55.06 -41.34
CA LEU A 932 -6.57 55.44 -41.20
C LEU A 932 -6.73 56.21 -39.88
N ALA A 933 -6.34 57.49 -39.89
CA ALA A 933 -6.46 58.37 -38.73
C ALA A 933 -7.91 58.88 -38.59
N GLY A 934 -8.63 58.47 -37.55
CA GLY A 934 -9.89 59.07 -37.07
C GLY A 934 -10.84 59.58 -38.17
N ILE A 935 -11.52 58.66 -38.88
CA ILE A 935 -12.30 58.92 -40.11
C ILE A 935 -13.32 60.07 -39.97
N ALA A 936 -13.92 60.26 -38.80
CA ALA A 936 -14.90 61.31 -38.52
C ALA A 936 -14.32 62.60 -37.91
N SER A 937 -13.04 62.61 -37.51
CA SER A 937 -12.42 63.72 -36.77
C SER A 937 -12.29 64.99 -37.63
N ASP A 938 -12.50 66.16 -37.01
CA ASP A 938 -12.27 67.46 -37.68
C ASP A 938 -10.82 67.60 -38.16
N THR A 939 -9.85 67.06 -37.42
CA THR A 939 -8.42 67.07 -37.78
C THR A 939 -8.10 66.24 -39.01
N SER A 940 -8.80 65.12 -39.24
CA SER A 940 -8.64 64.34 -40.48
C SER A 940 -9.43 64.94 -41.65
N ARG A 941 -10.60 65.53 -41.40
CA ARG A 941 -11.34 66.31 -42.41
C ARG A 941 -10.54 67.52 -42.91
N ALA A 942 -9.84 68.22 -42.02
CA ALA A 942 -8.97 69.36 -42.37
C ALA A 942 -7.73 68.96 -43.20
N ALA A 943 -7.37 67.67 -43.25
CA ALA A 943 -6.23 67.16 -44.00
C ALA A 943 -6.59 66.59 -45.39
N GLN A 944 -7.87 66.56 -45.76
CA GLN A 944 -8.30 66.02 -47.06
C GLN A 944 -7.98 67.00 -48.21
N SER A 945 -7.22 66.54 -49.20
CA SER A 945 -7.01 67.25 -50.46
C SER A 945 -7.10 66.30 -51.65
N GLY A 946 -7.76 66.71 -52.73
CA GLY A 946 -8.08 65.86 -53.88
C GLY A 946 -9.59 65.62 -54.03
N ALA A 947 -9.97 64.75 -54.96
CA ALA A 947 -11.37 64.39 -55.19
C ALA A 947 -11.84 63.32 -54.20
N THR A 948 -12.97 63.56 -53.52
CA THR A 948 -13.54 62.65 -52.53
C THR A 948 -14.36 61.54 -53.19
N GLY A 949 -13.93 60.28 -53.05
CA GLY A 949 -14.71 59.10 -53.43
C GLY A 949 -15.44 58.46 -52.25
N PHE A 950 -16.60 57.85 -52.49
CA PHE A 950 -17.32 57.09 -51.48
C PHE A 950 -16.76 55.67 -51.37
N VAL A 951 -16.12 55.36 -50.24
CA VAL A 951 -15.89 53.97 -49.83
C VAL A 951 -17.14 53.48 -49.12
N THR A 952 -17.82 52.50 -49.70
CA THR A 952 -18.96 51.81 -49.08
C THR A 952 -18.51 50.47 -48.52
N ALA A 953 -19.18 50.01 -47.46
CA ALA A 953 -19.03 48.65 -46.95
C ALA A 953 -20.22 47.82 -47.44
N ASP A 954 -19.97 46.62 -47.95
CA ASP A 954 -21.05 45.65 -48.16
C ASP A 954 -21.57 45.08 -46.82
N GLY A 955 -22.67 44.32 -46.86
CA GLY A 955 -23.23 43.67 -45.67
C GLY A 955 -22.34 42.61 -45.01
N ALA A 956 -21.15 42.33 -45.57
CA ALA A 956 -20.11 41.47 -45.01
C ALA A 956 -18.85 42.27 -44.59
N GLY A 957 -18.92 43.61 -44.56
CA GLY A 957 -17.84 44.50 -44.11
C GLY A 957 -16.73 44.73 -45.15
N ARG A 958 -16.91 44.32 -46.40
CA ARG A 958 -15.89 44.54 -47.45
C ARG A 958 -15.96 45.97 -47.97
N LEU A 959 -14.84 46.68 -47.87
CA LEU A 959 -14.71 48.04 -48.37
C LEU A 959 -14.52 48.03 -49.89
N ALA A 960 -15.39 48.74 -50.60
CA ALA A 960 -15.34 48.95 -52.04
C ALA A 960 -15.60 50.42 -52.38
N VAL A 961 -15.11 50.88 -53.53
CA VAL A 961 -15.60 52.13 -54.14
C VAL A 961 -16.69 51.73 -55.13
N THR A 962 -17.86 52.33 -55.04
CA THR A 962 -19.07 51.90 -55.77
C THR A 962 -19.70 53.02 -56.59
N ASP A 963 -20.00 52.74 -57.86
CA ASP A 963 -20.48 53.72 -58.85
C ASP A 963 -22.01 54.01 -58.81
N PHE A 964 -22.73 53.49 -57.83
CA PHE A 964 -24.20 53.61 -57.71
C PHE A 964 -24.61 54.99 -57.17
N GLY A 965 -25.65 55.64 -57.73
CA GLY A 965 -25.83 57.07 -57.50
C GLY A 965 -27.23 57.67 -57.71
N PRO A 966 -27.34 59.02 -57.79
CA PRO A 966 -28.62 59.72 -57.82
C PRO A 966 -29.52 59.40 -59.02
N ALA A 967 -28.96 58.86 -60.11
CA ALA A 967 -29.70 58.46 -61.31
C ALA A 967 -30.67 57.31 -61.02
N ASP A 968 -30.27 56.36 -60.18
CA ASP A 968 -31.04 55.16 -59.83
C ASP A 968 -32.26 55.52 -58.97
N ILE A 969 -32.08 56.45 -58.02
CA ILE A 969 -33.16 57.02 -57.21
C ILE A 969 -34.18 57.75 -58.11
N ALA A 970 -33.70 58.50 -59.11
CA ALA A 970 -34.57 59.19 -60.07
C ALA A 970 -35.33 58.24 -61.01
N ALA A 971 -34.85 57.00 -61.22
CA ALA A 971 -35.59 55.97 -61.95
C ALA A 971 -36.76 55.42 -61.11
N LEU A 972 -36.53 55.12 -59.83
CA LEU A 972 -37.55 54.56 -58.93
C LEU A 972 -38.74 55.50 -58.70
N ASP A 973 -38.50 56.81 -58.54
CA ASP A 973 -39.58 57.80 -58.37
C ASP A 973 -40.52 57.90 -59.58
N ARG A 974 -40.00 57.75 -60.81
CA ARG A 974 -40.84 57.76 -62.03
C ARG A 974 -41.85 56.60 -62.01
N THR A 975 -41.42 55.40 -61.64
CA THR A 975 -42.29 54.22 -61.57
C THR A 975 -43.40 54.39 -60.52
N MET A 976 -43.06 54.89 -59.33
CA MET A 976 -44.03 55.14 -58.26
C MET A 976 -45.13 56.17 -58.62
N ARG A 977 -44.87 57.08 -59.56
CA ARG A 977 -45.87 58.08 -59.99
C ARG A 977 -46.95 57.50 -60.91
N ILE A 978 -46.60 56.50 -61.73
CA ILE A 978 -47.53 55.84 -62.67
C ILE A 978 -48.51 54.97 -61.89
N ASP A 979 -48.00 54.10 -61.03
CA ASP A 979 -48.79 53.15 -60.22
C ASP A 979 -49.86 53.87 -59.35
N ARG A 980 -49.49 55.03 -58.79
CA ARG A 980 -50.40 55.91 -58.03
C ARG A 980 -51.47 56.63 -58.86
N ARG A 981 -51.38 56.63 -60.20
CA ARG A 981 -52.39 57.19 -61.10
C ARG A 981 -53.43 56.12 -61.44
N ASP A 982 -52.99 54.95 -61.87
CA ASP A 982 -53.89 53.87 -62.34
C ASP A 982 -54.83 53.42 -61.22
N ALA A 983 -54.32 53.33 -59.98
CA ALA A 983 -55.13 53.09 -58.78
C ALA A 983 -56.23 54.14 -58.52
N ARG A 984 -56.09 55.38 -59.03
CA ARG A 984 -57.13 56.44 -58.93
C ARG A 984 -58.14 56.36 -60.07
N GLU A 985 -57.68 56.04 -61.28
CA GLU A 985 -58.55 55.80 -62.44
C GLU A 985 -59.53 54.64 -62.14
N GLY A 986 -59.06 53.57 -61.50
CA GLY A 986 -59.90 52.46 -61.02
C GLY A 986 -60.94 52.85 -59.97
N ILE A 987 -60.59 53.71 -59.00
CA ILE A 987 -61.54 54.22 -57.99
C ILE A 987 -62.59 55.13 -58.64
N ALA A 988 -62.20 55.97 -59.61
CA ALA A 988 -63.14 56.77 -60.37
C ALA A 988 -64.13 55.88 -61.16
N ALA A 989 -63.66 54.82 -61.83
CA ALA A 989 -64.52 53.86 -62.52
C ALA A 989 -65.55 53.22 -61.58
N ALA A 990 -65.13 52.80 -60.39
CA ALA A 990 -66.03 52.23 -59.40
C ALA A 990 -67.10 53.22 -58.89
N ALA A 991 -66.73 54.51 -58.73
CA ALA A 991 -67.66 55.55 -58.28
C ALA A 991 -68.75 55.88 -59.30
N ALA A 992 -68.47 55.81 -60.61
CA ALA A 992 -69.46 56.05 -61.67
C ALA A 992 -70.52 54.92 -61.79
N LEU A 993 -70.29 53.76 -61.16
CA LEU A 993 -71.06 52.52 -61.31
C LEU A 993 -72.32 52.45 -60.43
N GLY A 994 -73.12 53.51 -60.44
CA GLY A 994 -74.38 53.63 -59.69
C GLY A 994 -75.45 52.61 -60.10
N TYR A 995 -76.42 52.34 -59.21
CA TYR A 995 -77.58 51.48 -59.49
C TYR A 995 -78.67 52.21 -60.28
N ALA A 996 -79.31 51.50 -61.21
CA ALA A 996 -80.60 51.91 -61.76
C ALA A 996 -81.74 51.56 -60.77
N PRO A 997 -82.70 52.47 -60.50
CA PRO A 997 -83.74 52.27 -59.51
C PRO A 997 -84.76 51.21 -59.95
N MET A 998 -85.44 50.55 -59.01
CA MET A 998 -86.36 49.47 -59.33
C MET A 998 -87.55 49.95 -60.19
N PRO A 999 -87.87 49.29 -61.31
CA PRO A 999 -89.02 49.67 -62.13
C PRO A 999 -90.37 49.54 -61.39
N SER A 1000 -91.23 50.53 -61.58
CA SER A 1000 -92.51 50.70 -60.84
C SER A 1000 -93.58 49.67 -61.18
N GLU A 1001 -93.52 49.05 -62.36
CA GLU A 1001 -94.44 48.02 -62.82
C GLU A 1001 -93.66 46.75 -63.22
N PRO A 1002 -94.21 45.55 -63.01
CA PRO A 1002 -93.68 44.32 -63.60
C PRO A 1002 -93.51 44.45 -65.12
N GLY A 1003 -92.38 43.98 -65.66
CA GLY A 1003 -92.07 44.03 -67.10
C GLY A 1003 -91.39 45.30 -67.60
N ARG A 1004 -91.15 46.31 -66.76
CA ARG A 1004 -90.49 47.57 -67.15
C ARG A 1004 -88.98 47.53 -66.97
N THR A 1005 -88.28 48.43 -67.67
CA THR A 1005 -86.83 48.66 -67.53
C THR A 1005 -86.56 50.12 -67.16
N SER A 1006 -85.65 50.36 -66.22
CA SER A 1006 -85.08 51.67 -65.89
C SER A 1006 -83.60 51.72 -66.30
N TYR A 1007 -83.02 52.92 -66.39
CA TYR A 1007 -81.60 53.11 -66.63
C TYR A 1007 -81.08 54.39 -65.96
N VAL A 1008 -79.77 54.44 -65.71
CA VAL A 1008 -79.03 55.59 -65.15
C VAL A 1008 -77.69 55.73 -65.88
N LEU A 1009 -77.24 56.98 -66.07
CA LEU A 1009 -75.90 57.33 -66.57
C LEU A 1009 -75.27 58.33 -65.60
N ASN A 1010 -74.02 58.10 -65.20
CA ASN A 1010 -73.27 58.94 -64.25
C ASN A 1010 -71.89 59.31 -64.82
N GLY A 1011 -71.33 60.41 -64.31
CA GLY A 1011 -69.91 60.73 -64.43
C GLY A 1011 -69.37 61.14 -63.05
N THR A 1012 -68.11 60.82 -62.77
CA THR A 1012 -67.46 61.11 -61.48
C THR A 1012 -66.02 61.55 -61.66
N LEU A 1013 -65.57 62.53 -60.88
CA LEU A 1013 -64.16 62.86 -60.71
C LEU A 1013 -63.67 62.38 -59.33
N PHE A 1014 -62.49 61.78 -59.28
CA PHE A 1014 -61.80 61.41 -58.05
C PHE A 1014 -60.31 61.70 -58.16
N ARG A 1015 -59.81 62.66 -57.35
CA ARG A 1015 -58.38 63.04 -57.27
C ARG A 1015 -57.72 63.21 -58.64
N ASP A 1016 -58.34 64.09 -59.42
CA ASP A 1016 -57.94 64.54 -60.77
C ASP A 1016 -58.06 63.48 -61.88
N GLN A 1017 -58.62 62.30 -61.59
CA GLN A 1017 -59.03 61.31 -62.59
C GLN A 1017 -60.54 61.37 -62.79
N GLN A 1018 -61.01 61.11 -64.02
CA GLN A 1018 -62.42 61.21 -64.42
C GLN A 1018 -62.91 59.88 -64.99
N ALA A 1019 -64.15 59.52 -64.67
CA ALA A 1019 -64.79 58.31 -65.15
C ALA A 1019 -66.26 58.55 -65.54
N ILE A 1020 -66.76 57.68 -66.42
CA ILE A 1020 -68.17 57.63 -66.83
C ILE A 1020 -68.70 56.20 -66.67
N GLY A 1021 -69.98 56.06 -66.34
CA GLY A 1021 -70.61 54.77 -66.12
C GLY A 1021 -72.12 54.81 -66.32
N GLY A 1022 -72.70 53.63 -66.52
CA GLY A 1022 -74.13 53.49 -66.79
C GLY A 1022 -74.67 52.15 -66.31
N SER A 1023 -75.94 52.11 -65.96
CA SER A 1023 -76.62 50.89 -65.49
C SER A 1023 -78.08 50.84 -65.91
N ILE A 1024 -78.64 49.63 -65.88
CA ILE A 1024 -80.02 49.28 -66.22
C ILE A 1024 -80.60 48.35 -65.15
N ALA A 1025 -81.92 48.38 -64.96
CA ALA A 1025 -82.65 47.42 -64.14
C ALA A 1025 -83.98 47.02 -64.80
N HIS A 1026 -84.27 45.72 -64.91
CA HIS A 1026 -85.49 45.20 -65.54
C HIS A 1026 -86.27 44.30 -64.56
N ARG A 1027 -87.53 44.62 -64.30
CA ARG A 1027 -88.40 43.92 -63.33
C ARG A 1027 -89.17 42.79 -64.00
N PHE A 1028 -89.15 41.60 -63.40
CA PHE A 1028 -89.87 40.43 -63.92
C PHE A 1028 -91.38 40.50 -63.67
N TYR A 1029 -92.13 39.71 -64.44
CA TYR A 1029 -93.57 39.51 -64.28
C TYR A 1029 -93.88 38.49 -63.16
N THR A 1030 -93.59 38.86 -61.92
CA THR A 1030 -93.85 38.07 -60.72
C THR A 1030 -94.55 38.91 -59.65
N GLU A 1031 -95.39 38.29 -58.81
CA GLU A 1031 -96.05 38.97 -57.68
C GLU A 1031 -95.03 39.45 -56.64
N ALA A 1032 -93.98 38.67 -56.40
CA ALA A 1032 -92.79 39.14 -55.69
C ALA A 1032 -92.03 40.17 -56.55
N SER A 1033 -91.73 41.33 -55.96
CA SER A 1033 -90.93 42.39 -56.57
C SER A 1033 -89.48 41.92 -56.82
N LEU A 1034 -89.14 41.49 -58.05
CA LEU A 1034 -87.79 41.07 -58.42
C LEU A 1034 -87.33 41.66 -59.77
N ALA A 1035 -86.08 42.11 -59.85
CA ALA A 1035 -85.47 42.71 -61.04
C ALA A 1035 -83.99 42.32 -61.24
N ILE A 1036 -83.55 42.11 -62.48
CA ILE A 1036 -82.12 42.00 -62.82
C ILE A 1036 -81.56 43.41 -63.09
N THR A 1037 -80.35 43.64 -62.58
CA THR A 1037 -79.57 44.87 -62.72
C THR A 1037 -78.24 44.59 -63.42
N ALA A 1038 -77.77 45.51 -64.26
CA ALA A 1038 -76.44 45.44 -64.87
C ALA A 1038 -75.87 46.85 -65.07
N GLY A 1039 -74.54 47.00 -65.13
CA GLY A 1039 -73.91 48.28 -65.42
C GLY A 1039 -72.41 48.18 -65.70
N PHE A 1040 -71.87 49.18 -66.37
CA PHE A 1040 -70.47 49.27 -66.81
C PHE A 1040 -69.90 50.68 -66.55
N ALA A 1041 -68.61 50.79 -66.28
CA ALA A 1041 -67.91 52.07 -66.12
C ALA A 1041 -66.48 52.03 -66.65
N TYR A 1042 -66.02 53.18 -67.14
CA TYR A 1042 -64.70 53.42 -67.74
C TYR A 1042 -64.01 54.57 -67.00
N GLY A 1043 -62.82 54.33 -66.43
CA GLY A 1043 -62.04 55.33 -65.69
C GLY A 1043 -60.72 55.77 -66.32
N GLY A 1044 -60.33 55.17 -67.45
CA GLY A 1044 -59.06 55.43 -68.14
C GLY A 1044 -58.26 54.15 -68.38
N HIS A 1045 -57.48 54.12 -69.47
CA HIS A 1045 -56.62 53.00 -69.88
C HIS A 1045 -57.34 51.62 -69.78
N SER A 1046 -56.90 50.76 -68.87
CA SER A 1046 -57.45 49.42 -68.61
C SER A 1046 -58.42 49.38 -67.41
N ASN A 1047 -58.66 50.51 -66.75
CA ASN A 1047 -59.41 50.64 -65.50
C ASN A 1047 -60.92 50.68 -65.76
N ASN A 1048 -61.48 49.51 -66.09
CA ASN A 1048 -62.87 49.31 -66.46
C ASN A 1048 -63.59 48.41 -65.44
N LEU A 1049 -64.81 48.76 -65.06
CA LEU A 1049 -65.66 47.94 -64.17
C LEU A 1049 -66.93 47.47 -64.87
N LEU A 1050 -67.35 46.24 -64.55
CA LEU A 1050 -68.63 45.65 -64.95
C LEU A 1050 -69.33 45.09 -63.71
N ARG A 1051 -70.65 45.28 -63.63
CA ARG A 1051 -71.52 44.80 -62.56
C ARG A 1051 -72.75 44.12 -63.16
N ILE A 1052 -73.13 42.99 -62.58
CA ILE A 1052 -74.44 42.35 -62.79
C ILE A 1052 -74.93 41.89 -61.41
N GLY A 1053 -76.24 41.95 -61.15
CA GLY A 1053 -76.82 41.51 -59.89
C GLY A 1053 -78.35 41.54 -59.91
N VAL A 1054 -79.00 41.10 -58.84
CA VAL A 1054 -80.47 41.07 -58.71
C VAL A 1054 -80.89 42.03 -57.59
N ALA A 1055 -82.02 42.71 -57.75
CA ALA A 1055 -82.63 43.60 -56.78
C ALA A 1055 -84.10 43.20 -56.55
N GLY A 1056 -84.64 43.49 -55.38
CA GLY A 1056 -86.02 43.17 -55.04
C GLY A 1056 -86.50 43.89 -53.79
N GLU A 1057 -87.79 43.73 -53.51
CA GLU A 1057 -88.53 44.37 -52.41
C GLU A 1057 -89.44 43.31 -51.76
N PHE A 1058 -89.63 43.40 -50.44
CA PHE A 1058 -90.35 42.43 -49.60
C PHE A 1058 -91.66 43.01 -49.09
#